data_AF-A0A2U9C3S3-F1
#
_entry.id   AF-A0A2U9C3S3-F1
#
_cell.length_a   1.000
_cell.length_b   1.000
_cell.length_c   1.000
_cell.angle_alpha   90.00
_cell.angle_beta   90.00
_cell.angle_gamma   90.00
#
_symmetry.space_group_name_H-M   'P 1'
#
loop_
_entity.id
_entity.type
_entity.pdbx_description
1 polymer ?
#
loop_
_entity_poly.entity_id
_entity_poly.type
_entity_poly.pdbx_seq_one_letter_code
_entity_poly.pdbx_strand_id
1 'polypeptide(L)'
;MSVGTLSEEVLNRLSKMLDNGTCGWRQLAKAVSEQPKFHCSESELTSCSLQVLSAAGSPGRTLLARLADRSCSLDFLLHCLKKVEHQEAVQYLTVVEAERIQITVQPQSQQATVGGRVVLTCRATGPSGLTYQWFRGKEEILDEKGCAPELVLCPLALVHQGHYICRVNHGENCLFSEWAHVRLVHSAGASPGCSSSLFPGSVSGLHITHQPQSQAASEGDSLFLECKAEANPPAQYEWYHNMAPMPQHKTRSLKIPCVTTAHRGKYRCKVFNLYHEMWSDTATVTIGPSSITDASWVAVDRGLGTLHSHLCPAIPATATDKVALLIGNMNYVYHTQLCAPIADVHELTNLLRQMDFKVVSLLDLNYQEMHSAVTEFLLLLDKGVYGLLYFAGHGYENYGNSFMVPIDAPASYTSEHCLCVQNILTRMQEKKTGLNVFLLDMCRKRNPNDDVIVQPGLLKVTANIVFGYATCVDAEAYEVQREDVSNGIFINFLKRRVCEDEKVTVMLDKVAEDMGRCVITRGRQALELRSNLSERRSLTDQIQTSECSASFSARNLQWSVAHVLPTSRYLQFDCGVTVQLGFAAEFSNIMVIYTRMLEKPKEIVSCSAQLTDFPMDVDVDLKKSNQETLLEAGSLLLIKEDLPSPEDPSLYTRIRSLQRLRRELTFTVCLHYTYSNMDEEVQERQPVTVGKPLVSKLNLHEPRPPRACSASSFSLDSSVGSASSTRPYYTQTAGESSSTDSLTSSRNANIPEETDSPELCDTPK
;
A
#
# COMPACT_ATOMS: atom_id res chain seq x y z
N MET A 1 -6.00 21.37 -21.93
CA MET A 1 -7.03 20.39 -21.48
C MET A 1 -7.09 20.41 -19.94
N SER A 2 -8.24 20.19 -19.28
CA SER A 2 -8.28 20.07 -17.80
C SER A 2 -8.21 18.60 -17.38
N VAL A 3 -7.61 18.30 -16.22
CA VAL A 3 -7.59 16.95 -15.64
C VAL A 3 -9.00 16.38 -15.49
N GLY A 4 -10.00 17.23 -15.21
CA GLY A 4 -11.42 16.82 -15.11
C GLY A 4 -12.09 16.40 -16.43
N THR A 5 -11.38 16.51 -17.56
CA THR A 5 -11.89 16.09 -18.89
C THR A 5 -11.37 14.73 -19.34
N LEU A 6 -10.53 14.07 -18.52
CA LEU A 6 -10.05 12.71 -18.77
C LEU A 6 -11.16 11.67 -18.53
N SER A 7 -11.17 10.58 -19.29
CA SER A 7 -12.13 9.49 -19.07
C SER A 7 -11.84 8.75 -17.77
N GLU A 8 -12.87 8.12 -17.18
CA GLU A 8 -12.72 7.30 -15.98
C GLU A 8 -11.71 6.16 -16.16
N GLU A 9 -11.60 5.59 -17.36
CA GLU A 9 -10.61 4.55 -17.66
C GLU A 9 -9.17 5.08 -17.58
N VAL A 10 -8.94 6.29 -18.09
CA VAL A 10 -7.63 6.97 -18.02
C VAL A 10 -7.30 7.35 -16.59
N LEU A 11 -8.26 7.92 -15.85
CA LEU A 11 -8.08 8.28 -14.45
C LEU A 11 -7.78 7.04 -13.60
N ASN A 12 -8.51 5.94 -13.76
CA ASN A 12 -8.27 4.71 -13.02
C ASN A 12 -6.90 4.09 -13.31
N ARG A 13 -6.44 4.17 -14.56
CA ARG A 13 -5.12 3.66 -14.93
C ARG A 13 -3.99 4.56 -14.42
N LEU A 14 -4.14 5.87 -14.54
CA LEU A 14 -3.20 6.85 -14.00
C LEU A 14 -3.10 6.75 -12.46
N SER A 15 -4.23 6.56 -11.79
CA SER A 15 -4.29 6.33 -10.34
C SER A 15 -3.50 5.11 -9.92
N LYS A 16 -3.64 3.97 -10.63
CA LYS A 16 -2.84 2.76 -10.34
C LYS A 16 -1.34 2.99 -10.51
N MET A 17 -0.94 3.83 -11.47
CA MET A 17 0.46 4.17 -11.68
C MET A 17 0.98 5.04 -10.53
N LEU A 18 0.17 5.99 -10.08
CA LEU A 18 0.54 6.92 -8.99
C LEU A 18 0.52 6.28 -7.59
N ASP A 19 -0.25 5.21 -7.40
CA ASP A 19 -0.36 4.45 -6.14
C ASP A 19 0.75 3.42 -5.97
N ASN A 20 1.87 3.57 -6.67
CA ASN A 20 3.02 2.67 -6.56
C ASN A 20 3.90 2.96 -5.33
N GLY A 21 4.68 1.94 -4.92
CA GLY A 21 5.52 1.94 -3.70
C GLY A 21 6.67 2.95 -3.67
N THR A 22 6.89 3.72 -4.75
CA THR A 22 7.87 4.81 -4.81
C THR A 22 7.27 6.18 -4.42
N CYS A 23 6.08 6.23 -3.82
CA CYS A 23 5.38 7.45 -3.41
C CYS A 23 5.01 8.38 -4.59
N GLY A 24 4.55 7.84 -5.73
CA GLY A 24 4.22 8.62 -6.93
C GLY A 24 3.20 9.74 -6.70
N TRP A 25 2.09 9.47 -6.01
CA TRP A 25 1.07 10.48 -5.74
C TRP A 25 1.49 11.53 -4.71
N ARG A 26 2.28 11.18 -3.68
CA ARG A 26 2.80 12.15 -2.69
C ARG A 26 3.89 13.04 -3.26
N GLN A 27 4.79 12.46 -4.07
CA GLN A 27 5.78 13.24 -4.83
C GLN A 27 5.08 14.18 -5.80
N LEU A 28 4.03 13.70 -6.48
CA LEU A 28 3.18 14.55 -7.31
C LEU A 28 2.53 15.66 -6.48
N ALA A 29 1.97 15.35 -5.30
CA ALA A 29 1.36 16.34 -4.40
C ALA A 29 2.36 17.42 -3.93
N LYS A 30 3.62 17.03 -3.69
CA LYS A 30 4.72 17.96 -3.41
C LYS A 30 5.06 18.82 -4.62
N ALA A 31 5.12 18.23 -5.82
CA ALA A 31 5.44 18.93 -7.06
C ALA A 31 4.33 19.91 -7.51
N VAL A 32 3.05 19.59 -7.29
CA VAL A 32 1.93 20.51 -7.61
C VAL A 32 1.82 21.65 -6.60
N SER A 33 2.32 21.46 -5.37
CA SER A 33 2.31 22.49 -4.30
C SER A 33 3.18 23.72 -4.61
N GLU A 34 3.97 23.70 -5.68
CA GLU A 34 4.73 24.87 -6.15
C GLU A 34 3.84 26.01 -6.62
N GLN A 35 2.62 25.69 -7.06
CA GLN A 35 1.58 26.68 -7.25
C GLN A 35 0.68 26.69 -6.00
N PRO A 36 0.54 27.84 -5.30
CA PRO A 36 -0.26 27.94 -4.08
C PRO A 36 -1.70 27.42 -4.25
N LYS A 37 -2.25 27.56 -5.46
CA LYS A 37 -3.59 27.09 -5.83
C LYS A 37 -3.77 25.56 -5.68
N PHE A 38 -2.71 24.77 -5.87
CA PHE A 38 -2.76 23.30 -5.86
C PHE A 38 -2.11 22.67 -4.63
N HIS A 39 -1.72 23.50 -3.65
CA HIS A 39 -1.14 23.04 -2.40
C HIS A 39 -2.14 22.16 -1.62
N CYS A 40 -1.71 20.96 -1.22
CA CYS A 40 -2.51 20.04 -0.41
C CYS A 40 -1.99 20.03 1.03
N SER A 41 -2.88 20.21 2.01
CA SER A 41 -2.54 20.13 3.44
C SER A 41 -2.23 18.68 3.88
N GLU A 42 -1.56 18.48 5.02
CA GLU A 42 -1.29 17.14 5.55
C GLU A 42 -2.56 16.33 5.83
N SER A 43 -3.65 16.96 6.26
CA SER A 43 -4.96 16.32 6.39
C SER A 43 -5.55 15.86 5.07
N GLU A 44 -5.41 16.63 3.98
CA GLU A 44 -5.83 16.23 2.65
C GLU A 44 -4.99 15.05 2.13
N LEU A 45 -3.68 15.05 2.38
CA LEU A 45 -2.79 13.94 2.04
C LEU A 45 -3.12 12.69 2.87
N THR A 46 -3.43 12.85 4.15
CA THR A 46 -3.85 11.76 5.04
C THR A 46 -5.20 11.21 4.58
N SER A 47 -6.16 12.06 4.23
CA SER A 47 -7.45 11.66 3.63
C SER A 47 -7.26 10.87 2.33
N CYS A 48 -6.34 11.29 1.46
CA CYS A 48 -5.98 10.52 0.28
C CYS A 48 -5.38 9.15 0.67
N SER A 49 -4.47 9.12 1.64
CA SER A 49 -3.83 7.87 2.10
C SER A 49 -4.81 6.87 2.71
N LEU A 50 -5.80 7.37 3.45
CA LEU A 50 -6.85 6.55 4.05
C LEU A 50 -7.73 5.85 3.01
N GLN A 51 -7.67 6.24 1.73
CA GLN A 51 -8.43 5.56 0.67
C GLN A 51 -7.94 4.14 0.42
N VAL A 52 -6.68 3.82 0.75
CA VAL A 52 -6.14 2.45 0.74
C VAL A 52 -6.97 1.51 1.65
N LEU A 53 -7.70 2.06 2.63
CA LEU A 53 -8.55 1.28 3.54
C LEU A 53 -9.83 0.76 2.88
N SER A 54 -10.21 1.27 1.70
CA SER A 54 -11.36 0.77 0.95
C SER A 54 -10.91 -0.14 -0.20
N ALA A 55 -11.65 -1.23 -0.45
CA ALA A 55 -11.25 -2.27 -1.41
C ALA A 55 -11.07 -1.77 -2.86
N ALA A 56 -11.61 -0.59 -3.19
CA ALA A 56 -11.47 0.07 -4.49
C ALA A 56 -10.90 1.49 -4.39
N GLY A 57 -10.45 1.91 -3.20
CA GLY A 57 -9.96 3.27 -2.99
C GLY A 57 -8.51 3.43 -3.39
N SER A 58 -8.23 4.63 -3.89
CA SER A 58 -6.95 5.00 -4.46
C SER A 58 -6.57 6.40 -3.97
N PRO A 59 -5.44 6.53 -3.25
CA PRO A 59 -4.90 7.84 -2.86
C PRO A 59 -4.66 8.76 -4.05
N GLY A 60 -4.06 8.23 -5.11
CA GLY A 60 -3.79 8.93 -6.36
C GLY A 60 -5.07 9.36 -7.07
N ARG A 61 -6.12 8.53 -7.08
CA ARG A 61 -7.44 8.90 -7.63
C ARG A 61 -8.07 10.07 -6.91
N THR A 62 -7.92 10.10 -5.60
CA THR A 62 -8.48 11.14 -4.74
C THR A 62 -7.71 12.45 -4.88
N LEU A 63 -6.38 12.37 -4.99
CA LEU A 63 -5.54 13.51 -5.33
C LEU A 63 -5.91 14.08 -6.72
N LEU A 64 -6.03 13.22 -7.73
CA LEU A 64 -6.40 13.64 -9.09
C LEU A 64 -7.78 14.29 -9.14
N ALA A 65 -8.75 13.77 -8.37
CA ALA A 65 -10.07 14.39 -8.23
C ALA A 65 -9.99 15.80 -7.62
N ARG A 66 -9.21 15.98 -6.54
CA ARG A 66 -8.98 17.30 -5.94
C ARG A 66 -8.29 18.28 -6.89
N LEU A 67 -7.31 17.81 -7.67
CA LEU A 67 -6.67 18.61 -8.71
C LEU A 67 -7.65 19.00 -9.82
N ALA A 68 -8.56 18.10 -10.20
CA ALA A 68 -9.63 18.38 -11.15
C ALA A 68 -10.60 19.44 -10.62
N ASP A 69 -11.04 19.34 -9.36
CA ASP A 69 -11.92 20.32 -8.70
C ASP A 69 -11.28 21.72 -8.66
N ARG A 70 -9.96 21.78 -8.48
CA ARG A 70 -9.18 23.03 -8.50
C ARG A 70 -8.84 23.52 -9.92
N SER A 71 -9.39 22.87 -10.96
CA SER A 71 -9.20 23.19 -12.38
C SER A 71 -7.74 23.09 -12.84
N CYS A 72 -7.02 22.06 -12.41
CA CYS A 72 -5.67 21.75 -12.89
C CYS A 72 -5.67 21.44 -14.41
N SER A 73 -4.68 21.96 -15.13
CA SER A 73 -4.48 21.66 -16.56
C SER A 73 -3.65 20.39 -16.76
N LEU A 74 -3.90 19.68 -17.85
CA LEU A 74 -3.15 18.48 -18.21
C LEU A 74 -1.67 18.80 -18.48
N ASP A 75 -1.38 19.96 -19.08
CA ASP A 75 -0.01 20.43 -19.34
C ASP A 75 0.78 20.65 -18.06
N PHE A 76 0.14 21.23 -17.04
CA PHE A 76 0.74 21.43 -15.73
C PHE A 76 0.94 20.10 -15.01
N LEU A 77 -0.04 19.20 -15.08
CA LEU A 77 0.09 17.84 -14.53
C LEU A 77 1.26 17.08 -15.19
N LEU A 78 1.39 17.12 -16.52
CA LEU A 78 2.49 16.52 -17.27
C LEU A 78 3.86 17.13 -16.88
N HIS A 79 3.92 18.44 -16.66
CA HIS A 79 5.13 19.11 -16.17
C HIS A 79 5.54 18.59 -14.79
N CYS A 80 4.60 18.53 -13.84
CA CYS A 80 4.85 17.98 -12.51
C CYS A 80 5.26 16.50 -12.56
N LEU A 81 4.63 15.68 -13.40
CA LEU A 81 4.96 14.26 -13.58
C LEU A 81 6.36 14.05 -14.17
N LYS A 82 6.79 14.89 -15.11
CA LYS A 82 8.18 14.88 -15.63
C LYS A 82 9.19 15.25 -14.54
N LYS A 83 8.84 16.19 -13.68
CA LYS A 83 9.69 16.65 -12.57
C LYS A 83 9.87 15.60 -11.47
N VAL A 84 8.85 14.80 -11.19
CA VAL A 84 8.95 13.65 -10.28
C VAL A 84 9.49 12.40 -10.96
N GLU A 85 10.04 12.53 -12.17
CA GLU A 85 10.64 11.45 -12.96
C GLU A 85 9.71 10.23 -13.19
N HIS A 86 8.39 10.42 -13.14
CA HIS A 86 7.42 9.35 -13.32
C HIS A 86 7.19 9.05 -14.81
N GLN A 87 8.22 8.50 -15.46
CA GLN A 87 8.28 8.27 -16.91
C GLN A 87 7.08 7.47 -17.46
N GLU A 88 6.61 6.47 -16.70
CA GLU A 88 5.48 5.64 -17.11
C GLU A 88 4.19 6.46 -17.25
N ALA A 89 3.85 7.29 -16.25
CA ALA A 89 2.66 8.15 -16.26
C ALA A 89 2.77 9.26 -17.30
N VAL A 90 3.97 9.83 -17.49
CA VAL A 90 4.24 10.79 -18.56
C VAL A 90 4.03 10.14 -19.92
N GLN A 91 4.59 8.97 -20.16
CA GLN A 91 4.42 8.24 -21.41
C GLN A 91 2.96 7.87 -21.62
N TYR A 92 2.26 7.38 -20.59
CA TYR A 92 0.84 7.04 -20.67
C TYR A 92 -0.03 8.26 -20.99
N LEU A 93 0.16 9.40 -20.32
CA LEU A 93 -0.62 10.62 -20.62
C LEU A 93 -0.25 11.25 -21.96
N THR A 94 1.02 11.20 -22.36
CA THR A 94 1.46 11.63 -23.71
C THR A 94 0.87 10.70 -24.78
N VAL A 95 0.77 9.40 -24.48
CA VAL A 95 0.13 8.39 -25.32
C VAL A 95 -1.38 8.59 -25.34
N VAL A 96 -2.06 8.91 -24.24
CA VAL A 96 -3.50 9.23 -24.21
C VAL A 96 -3.80 10.53 -24.96
N GLU A 97 -2.87 11.48 -24.95
CA GLU A 97 -2.91 12.70 -25.77
C GLU A 97 -2.70 12.38 -27.27
N ALA A 98 -1.96 11.30 -27.59
CA ALA A 98 -1.66 10.82 -28.95
C ALA A 98 -2.57 9.69 -29.48
N GLU A 99 -3.25 8.91 -28.62
CA GLU A 99 -4.02 7.68 -28.91
C GLU A 99 -5.45 8.03 -29.29
N ARG A 100 -5.60 8.68 -30.43
CA ARG A 100 -6.90 8.84 -31.07
C ARG A 100 -7.04 8.07 -32.37
N ILE A 101 -6.01 7.41 -32.88
CA ILE A 101 -6.13 6.60 -34.10
C ILE A 101 -5.56 5.21 -33.82
N GLN A 102 -6.35 4.15 -33.94
CA GLN A 102 -5.88 2.77 -33.86
C GLN A 102 -6.34 2.00 -35.09
N ILE A 103 -5.41 1.44 -35.88
CA ILE A 103 -5.74 0.60 -37.03
C ILE A 103 -6.17 -0.78 -36.52
N THR A 104 -7.46 -1.09 -36.64
CA THR A 104 -8.09 -2.34 -36.19
C THR A 104 -8.07 -3.45 -37.24
N VAL A 105 -7.95 -3.10 -38.54
CA VAL A 105 -7.78 -4.06 -39.64
C VAL A 105 -6.58 -3.64 -40.47
N GLN A 106 -5.57 -4.51 -40.56
CA GLN A 106 -4.39 -4.32 -41.39
C GLN A 106 -4.60 -4.93 -42.79
N PRO A 107 -4.04 -4.34 -43.86
CA PRO A 107 -4.09 -4.95 -45.18
C PRO A 107 -3.25 -6.21 -45.25
N GLN A 108 -3.76 -7.21 -45.95
CA GLN A 108 -3.06 -8.47 -46.18
C GLN A 108 -2.46 -8.51 -47.60
N SER A 109 -1.27 -9.09 -47.73
CA SER A 109 -0.66 -9.39 -49.04
C SER A 109 -1.49 -10.43 -49.80
N GLN A 110 -1.70 -10.21 -51.09
CA GLN A 110 -2.57 -11.03 -51.93
C GLN A 110 -1.93 -11.34 -53.28
N GLN A 111 -2.28 -12.51 -53.82
CA GLN A 111 -1.87 -12.93 -55.16
C GLN A 111 -3.08 -13.20 -56.04
N ALA A 112 -3.04 -12.77 -57.32
CA ALA A 112 -4.15 -12.94 -58.26
C ALA A 112 -3.67 -12.95 -59.71
N THR A 113 -4.47 -13.54 -60.60
CA THR A 113 -4.23 -13.56 -62.05
C THR A 113 -4.66 -12.24 -62.71
N VAL A 114 -4.14 -11.98 -63.92
CA VAL A 114 -4.58 -10.84 -64.76
C VAL A 114 -6.10 -10.89 -64.96
N GLY A 115 -6.78 -9.76 -64.81
CA GLY A 115 -8.23 -9.65 -64.87
C GLY A 115 -8.95 -9.95 -63.56
N GLY A 116 -8.25 -10.46 -62.54
CA GLY A 116 -8.82 -10.78 -61.22
C GLY A 116 -9.22 -9.55 -60.39
N ARG A 117 -9.79 -9.80 -59.22
CA ARG A 117 -10.17 -8.78 -58.23
C ARG A 117 -9.34 -8.95 -56.96
N VAL A 118 -8.72 -7.86 -56.48
CA VAL A 118 -8.02 -7.78 -55.19
C VAL A 118 -8.63 -6.65 -54.38
N VAL A 119 -8.87 -6.88 -53.09
CA VAL A 119 -9.39 -5.86 -52.16
C VAL A 119 -8.46 -5.78 -50.96
N LEU A 120 -7.76 -4.66 -50.80
CA LEU A 120 -6.98 -4.37 -49.59
C LEU A 120 -7.86 -3.59 -48.61
N THR A 121 -7.87 -4.01 -47.35
CA THR A 121 -8.72 -3.39 -46.31
C THR A 121 -7.87 -2.83 -45.20
N CYS A 122 -8.08 -1.56 -44.87
CA CYS A 122 -7.53 -0.88 -43.71
C CYS A 122 -8.67 -0.22 -42.95
N ARG A 123 -8.89 -0.60 -41.69
CA ARG A 123 -9.92 0.01 -40.83
C ARG A 123 -9.28 0.50 -39.56
N ALA A 124 -9.73 1.64 -39.07
CA ALA A 124 -9.26 2.23 -37.84
C ALA A 124 -10.42 2.74 -36.97
N THR A 125 -10.20 2.75 -35.66
CA THR A 125 -11.09 3.34 -34.65
C THR A 125 -10.45 4.62 -34.10
N GLY A 126 -11.29 5.63 -33.82
CA GLY A 126 -10.84 6.96 -33.40
C GLY A 126 -11.98 7.99 -33.33
N PRO A 127 -11.69 9.28 -33.05
CA PRO A 127 -12.67 10.36 -33.07
C PRO A 127 -13.40 10.49 -34.41
N SER A 128 -14.56 11.13 -34.39
CA SER A 128 -15.33 11.43 -35.59
C SER A 128 -14.52 12.26 -36.59
N GLY A 129 -14.41 11.79 -37.84
CA GLY A 129 -13.72 12.51 -38.92
C GLY A 129 -12.42 11.88 -39.43
N LEU A 130 -12.18 10.57 -39.18
CA LEU A 130 -11.03 9.85 -39.75
C LEU A 130 -11.06 9.85 -41.29
N THR A 131 -9.92 10.13 -41.92
CA THR A 131 -9.74 10.02 -43.38
C THR A 131 -8.68 8.98 -43.73
N TYR A 132 -8.85 8.29 -44.86
CA TYR A 132 -7.95 7.24 -45.33
C TYR A 132 -7.25 7.70 -46.61
N GLN A 133 -6.03 7.25 -46.83
CA GLN A 133 -5.28 7.52 -48.06
C GLN A 133 -4.34 6.36 -48.39
N TRP A 134 -4.50 5.74 -49.55
CA TRP A 134 -3.65 4.66 -50.03
C TRP A 134 -2.47 5.15 -50.86
N PHE A 135 -1.36 4.44 -50.73
CA PHE A 135 -0.13 4.64 -51.49
C PHE A 135 0.31 3.33 -52.14
N ARG A 136 0.87 3.44 -53.36
CA ARG A 136 1.59 2.35 -54.05
C ARG A 136 3.06 2.72 -54.12
N GLY A 137 3.90 2.05 -53.34
CA GLY A 137 5.29 2.48 -53.14
C GLY A 137 5.34 3.88 -52.54
N LYS A 138 5.85 4.86 -53.30
CA LYS A 138 5.91 6.28 -52.88
C LYS A 138 4.82 7.15 -53.52
N GLU A 139 4.01 6.59 -54.42
CA GLU A 139 2.99 7.33 -55.16
C GLU A 139 1.64 7.27 -54.43
N GLU A 140 0.98 8.41 -54.31
CA GLU A 140 -0.36 8.52 -53.75
C GLU A 140 -1.42 8.12 -54.78
N ILE A 141 -2.40 7.30 -54.36
CA ILE A 141 -3.52 6.90 -55.21
C ILE A 141 -4.62 7.96 -55.07
N LEU A 142 -4.68 8.88 -56.03
CA LEU A 142 -5.54 10.06 -55.98
C LEU A 142 -7.00 9.80 -56.40
N ASP A 143 -7.31 8.60 -56.91
CA ASP A 143 -8.66 8.22 -57.30
C ASP A 143 -9.58 8.07 -56.07
N GLU A 144 -10.91 8.17 -56.26
CA GLU A 144 -11.90 7.97 -55.20
C GLU A 144 -11.74 6.63 -54.43
N LYS A 145 -11.12 5.64 -55.09
CA LYS A 145 -10.79 4.32 -54.52
C LYS A 145 -9.66 4.37 -53.48
N GLY A 146 -8.79 5.39 -53.54
CA GLY A 146 -7.64 5.58 -52.65
C GLY A 146 -7.97 6.30 -51.34
N CYS A 147 -9.15 6.92 -51.23
CA CYS A 147 -9.57 7.66 -50.03
C CYS A 147 -10.46 6.84 -49.07
N ALA A 148 -10.69 5.57 -49.40
CA ALA A 148 -11.61 4.69 -48.69
C ALA A 148 -10.85 3.69 -47.78
N PRO A 149 -11.51 3.14 -46.73
CA PRO A 149 -10.95 2.05 -45.94
C PRO A 149 -10.72 0.75 -46.74
N GLU A 150 -11.24 0.65 -47.97
CA GLU A 150 -11.05 -0.49 -48.85
C GLU A 150 -10.56 -0.04 -50.23
N LEU A 151 -9.37 -0.52 -50.63
CA LEU A 151 -8.81 -0.31 -51.96
C LEU A 151 -9.14 -1.51 -52.86
N VAL A 152 -9.99 -1.30 -53.86
CA VAL A 152 -10.43 -2.33 -54.81
C VAL A 152 -9.67 -2.22 -56.13
N LEU A 153 -8.83 -3.22 -56.43
CA LEU A 153 -8.08 -3.36 -57.68
C LEU A 153 -8.82 -4.36 -58.59
N CYS A 154 -9.57 -3.84 -59.56
CA CYS A 154 -10.38 -4.64 -60.50
C CYS A 154 -10.66 -3.86 -61.80
N PRO A 155 -10.40 -4.45 -62.99
CA PRO A 155 -9.64 -5.69 -63.21
C PRO A 155 -8.16 -5.51 -62.85
N LEU A 156 -7.54 -6.54 -62.29
CA LEU A 156 -6.12 -6.50 -61.93
C LEU A 156 -5.25 -6.53 -63.19
N ALA A 157 -4.42 -5.50 -63.38
CA ALA A 157 -3.48 -5.36 -64.49
C ALA A 157 -2.03 -5.36 -63.97
N LEU A 158 -1.05 -5.54 -64.85
CA LEU A 158 0.37 -5.57 -64.50
C LEU A 158 0.81 -4.30 -63.73
N VAL A 159 0.22 -3.15 -64.06
CA VAL A 159 0.47 -1.87 -63.39
C VAL A 159 0.07 -1.87 -61.91
N HIS A 160 -0.81 -2.77 -61.47
CA HIS A 160 -1.26 -2.85 -60.08
C HIS A 160 -0.33 -3.71 -59.19
N GLN A 161 0.72 -4.33 -59.74
CA GLN A 161 1.70 -5.08 -58.94
C GLN A 161 2.57 -4.12 -58.11
N GLY A 162 2.73 -4.38 -56.81
CA GLY A 162 3.54 -3.54 -55.94
C GLY A 162 3.22 -3.65 -54.46
N HIS A 163 3.88 -2.80 -53.66
CA HIS A 163 3.64 -2.68 -52.23
C HIS A 163 2.67 -1.53 -51.95
N TYR A 164 1.68 -1.78 -51.12
CA TYR A 164 0.63 -0.85 -50.75
C TYR A 164 0.66 -0.57 -49.26
N ILE A 165 0.44 0.67 -48.88
CA ILE A 165 0.32 1.12 -47.49
C ILE A 165 -0.82 2.13 -47.40
N CYS A 166 -1.57 2.09 -46.30
CA CYS A 166 -2.67 3.01 -46.03
C CYS A 166 -2.27 3.98 -44.92
N ARG A 167 -2.49 5.27 -45.12
CA ARG A 167 -2.39 6.31 -44.11
C ARG A 167 -3.79 6.64 -43.58
N VAL A 168 -3.93 6.75 -42.26
CA VAL A 168 -5.15 7.19 -41.58
C VAL A 168 -4.86 8.51 -40.89
N ASN A 169 -5.64 9.55 -41.18
CA ASN A 169 -5.45 10.90 -40.64
C ASN A 169 -6.62 11.35 -39.76
N HIS A 170 -6.30 12.21 -38.78
CA HIS A 170 -7.26 13.00 -38.02
C HIS A 170 -6.63 14.34 -37.64
N GLY A 171 -7.02 15.42 -38.33
CA GLY A 171 -6.35 16.73 -38.20
C GLY A 171 -4.89 16.65 -38.64
N GLU A 172 -3.96 17.00 -37.74
CA GLU A 172 -2.51 16.97 -38.00
C GLU A 172 -1.86 15.61 -37.70
N ASN A 173 -2.59 14.68 -37.06
CA ASN A 173 -2.07 13.36 -36.69
C ASN A 173 -2.28 12.35 -37.82
N CYS A 174 -1.26 11.53 -38.12
CA CYS A 174 -1.35 10.45 -39.10
C CYS A 174 -0.68 9.16 -38.62
N LEU A 175 -1.28 8.02 -38.97
CA LEU A 175 -0.72 6.69 -38.76
C LEU A 175 -0.70 5.91 -40.07
N PHE A 176 0.34 5.11 -40.27
CA PHE A 176 0.47 4.25 -41.44
C PHE A 176 0.20 2.78 -41.07
N SER A 177 -0.49 2.06 -41.96
CA SER A 177 -0.69 0.62 -41.87
C SER A 177 0.61 -0.13 -42.12
N GLU A 178 0.58 -1.45 -41.96
CA GLU A 178 1.62 -2.30 -42.51
C GLU A 178 1.57 -2.34 -44.05
N TRP A 179 2.68 -2.74 -44.66
CA TRP A 179 2.78 -2.94 -46.10
C TRP A 179 2.10 -4.24 -46.52
N ALA A 180 1.23 -4.16 -47.53
CA ALA A 180 0.67 -5.32 -48.22
C ALA A 180 1.25 -5.42 -49.64
N HIS A 181 1.69 -6.61 -50.04
CA HIS A 181 2.22 -6.86 -51.37
C HIS A 181 1.15 -7.48 -52.26
N VAL A 182 0.92 -6.90 -53.44
CA VAL A 182 0.04 -7.46 -54.47
C VAL A 182 0.90 -8.06 -55.58
N ARG A 183 0.83 -9.39 -55.75
CA ARG A 183 1.60 -10.13 -56.76
C ARG A 183 0.69 -10.68 -57.86
N LEU A 184 1.13 -10.53 -59.11
CA LEU A 184 0.46 -11.09 -60.27
C LEU A 184 0.97 -12.53 -60.53
N VAL A 185 0.07 -13.50 -60.67
CA VAL A 185 0.43 -14.88 -61.02
C VAL A 185 0.13 -15.12 -62.50
N HIS A 186 1.13 -15.51 -63.28
CA HIS A 186 0.97 -15.86 -64.70
C HIS A 186 0.61 -17.34 -64.81
N SER A 187 -0.52 -17.66 -65.47
CA SER A 187 -0.87 -19.03 -65.80
C SER A 187 0.11 -19.57 -66.84
N ALA A 188 0.98 -20.49 -66.46
CA ALA A 188 1.85 -21.19 -67.41
C ALA A 188 1.02 -22.14 -68.29
N GLY A 189 0.85 -21.78 -69.57
CA GLY A 189 0.69 -22.68 -70.71
C GLY A 189 -0.48 -23.67 -70.73
N ALA A 190 -1.64 -23.24 -71.26
CA ALA A 190 -2.51 -24.15 -72.00
C ALA A 190 -1.99 -24.25 -73.44
N SER A 191 -1.59 -25.44 -73.89
CA SER A 191 -1.39 -25.73 -75.32
C SER A 191 -2.73 -25.63 -76.07
N PRO A 192 -2.75 -25.22 -77.35
CA PRO A 192 -3.99 -25.03 -78.08
C PRO A 192 -4.49 -26.37 -78.63
N GLY A 193 -5.56 -26.91 -78.04
CA GLY A 193 -6.23 -28.10 -78.55
C GLY A 193 -7.54 -28.40 -77.81
N CYS A 194 -8.66 -28.09 -78.48
CA CYS A 194 -9.99 -28.69 -78.29
C CYS A 194 -10.76 -28.41 -76.97
N SER A 195 -11.68 -27.43 -77.08
CA SER A 195 -13.08 -27.39 -76.62
C SER A 195 -13.50 -27.98 -75.27
N SER A 196 -13.95 -27.05 -74.42
CA SER A 196 -15.11 -27.15 -73.50
C SER A 196 -15.16 -28.35 -72.54
N SER A 197 -14.49 -28.19 -71.41
CA SER A 197 -15.05 -28.57 -70.12
C SER A 197 -14.81 -27.43 -69.15
N LEU A 198 -15.90 -26.99 -68.50
CA LEU A 198 -15.92 -26.17 -67.30
C LEU A 198 -14.85 -26.70 -66.32
N PHE A 199 -14.13 -25.80 -65.65
CA PHE A 199 -12.96 -26.01 -64.77
C PHE A 199 -11.57 -25.98 -65.44
N PRO A 200 -10.89 -24.81 -65.45
CA PRO A 200 -9.46 -24.74 -65.20
C PRO A 200 -9.28 -24.56 -63.68
N GLY A 201 -8.84 -25.58 -62.95
CA GLY A 201 -7.43 -25.95 -62.95
C GLY A 201 -6.76 -25.26 -61.77
N SER A 202 -6.90 -25.90 -60.60
CA SER A 202 -6.34 -25.56 -59.29
C SER A 202 -5.02 -24.79 -59.35
N VAL A 203 -5.06 -23.48 -59.13
CA VAL A 203 -3.89 -22.68 -58.74
C VAL A 203 -4.07 -22.39 -57.25
N SER A 204 -3.28 -23.06 -56.41
CA SER A 204 -3.30 -22.92 -54.95
C SER A 204 -3.19 -21.46 -54.53
N GLY A 205 -4.33 -20.85 -54.21
CA GLY A 205 -4.42 -19.43 -53.89
C GLY A 205 -3.94 -19.10 -52.48
N LEU A 206 -3.92 -20.09 -51.57
CA LEU A 206 -3.53 -19.98 -50.17
C LEU A 206 -2.17 -20.66 -49.95
N HIS A 207 -1.16 -19.91 -49.50
CA HIS A 207 0.17 -20.45 -49.19
C HIS A 207 0.74 -19.81 -47.91
N ILE A 208 1.18 -20.63 -46.96
CA ILE A 208 1.83 -20.17 -45.72
C ILE A 208 3.29 -19.79 -46.03
N THR A 209 3.61 -18.50 -45.88
CA THR A 209 4.95 -17.95 -46.11
C THR A 209 5.83 -17.94 -44.86
N HIS A 210 5.23 -17.91 -43.66
CA HIS A 210 5.96 -18.04 -42.39
C HIS A 210 5.31 -19.07 -41.48
N GLN A 211 6.10 -20.05 -41.05
CA GLN A 211 5.70 -21.12 -40.14
C GLN A 211 5.99 -20.73 -38.68
N PRO A 212 5.19 -21.18 -37.70
CA PRO A 212 5.47 -20.96 -36.29
C PRO A 212 6.70 -21.77 -35.85
N GLN A 213 7.60 -21.13 -35.10
CA GLN A 213 8.83 -21.77 -34.63
C GLN A 213 8.67 -22.33 -33.21
N SER A 214 9.26 -23.50 -32.95
CA SER A 214 9.34 -24.08 -31.61
C SER A 214 10.13 -23.16 -30.67
N GLN A 215 9.66 -23.03 -29.43
CA GLN A 215 10.26 -22.13 -28.44
C GLN A 215 10.38 -22.82 -27.09
N ALA A 216 11.50 -22.61 -26.41
CA ALA A 216 11.66 -22.94 -25.00
C ALA A 216 11.47 -21.66 -24.18
N ALA A 217 10.60 -21.71 -23.19
CA ALA A 217 10.24 -20.56 -22.36
C ALA A 217 10.24 -20.99 -20.89
N SER A 218 10.68 -20.12 -19.99
CA SER A 218 10.53 -20.33 -18.55
C SER A 218 9.14 -19.91 -18.11
N GLU A 219 8.68 -20.41 -16.96
CA GLU A 219 7.39 -19.99 -16.41
C GLU A 219 7.42 -18.48 -16.10
N GLY A 220 6.43 -17.75 -16.62
CA GLY A 220 6.36 -16.29 -16.58
C GLY A 220 6.82 -15.57 -17.86
N ASP A 221 7.50 -16.24 -18.78
CA ASP A 221 7.95 -15.62 -20.04
C ASP A 221 6.78 -15.32 -21.00
N SER A 222 7.01 -14.41 -21.94
CA SER A 222 6.05 -14.12 -23.02
C SER A 222 6.31 -15.02 -24.24
N LEU A 223 5.32 -15.84 -24.59
CA LEU A 223 5.37 -16.68 -25.79
C LEU A 223 4.80 -15.93 -27.00
N PHE A 224 5.56 -15.91 -28.09
CA PHE A 224 5.15 -15.31 -29.35
C PHE A 224 5.31 -16.29 -30.51
N LEU A 225 4.19 -16.79 -31.05
CA LEU A 225 4.19 -17.59 -32.27
C LEU A 225 3.58 -16.80 -33.43
N GLU A 226 4.21 -16.85 -34.59
CA GLU A 226 3.74 -16.15 -35.80
C GLU A 226 3.50 -17.14 -36.94
N CYS A 227 2.39 -16.97 -37.65
CA CYS A 227 2.06 -17.71 -38.86
C CYS A 227 1.55 -16.72 -39.92
N LYS A 228 2.22 -16.61 -41.07
CA LYS A 228 1.82 -15.70 -42.16
C LYS A 228 1.46 -16.49 -43.40
N ALA A 229 0.40 -16.08 -44.08
CA ALA A 229 -0.01 -16.65 -45.35
C ALA A 229 -0.40 -15.57 -46.36
N GLU A 230 -0.17 -15.87 -47.63
CA GLU A 230 -0.65 -15.11 -48.77
C GLU A 230 -1.88 -15.82 -49.35
N ALA A 231 -3.00 -15.09 -49.49
CA ALA A 231 -4.27 -15.66 -49.90
C ALA A 231 -5.14 -14.66 -50.66
N ASN A 232 -5.90 -15.13 -51.64
CA ASN A 232 -7.00 -14.37 -52.24
C ASN A 232 -8.24 -15.27 -52.39
N PRO A 233 -9.38 -15.00 -51.72
CA PRO A 233 -9.64 -13.93 -50.74
C PRO A 233 -8.75 -13.99 -49.47
N PRO A 234 -8.67 -12.89 -48.68
CA PRO A 234 -7.86 -12.81 -47.45
C PRO A 234 -8.00 -14.01 -46.52
N ALA A 235 -6.89 -14.41 -45.90
CA ALA A 235 -6.84 -15.57 -45.01
C ALA A 235 -7.36 -15.22 -43.60
N GLN A 236 -8.09 -16.18 -43.03
CA GLN A 236 -8.45 -16.26 -41.62
C GLN A 236 -7.53 -17.24 -40.90
N TYR A 237 -7.33 -17.04 -39.61
CA TYR A 237 -6.41 -17.80 -38.77
C TYR A 237 -7.15 -18.37 -37.56
N GLU A 238 -6.85 -19.61 -37.20
CA GLU A 238 -7.27 -20.25 -35.96
C GLU A 238 -6.10 -20.99 -35.33
N TRP A 239 -5.83 -20.73 -34.04
CA TRP A 239 -4.77 -21.42 -33.31
C TRP A 239 -5.30 -22.63 -32.57
N TYR A 240 -4.49 -23.68 -32.53
CA TYR A 240 -4.76 -24.92 -31.82
C TYR A 240 -3.62 -25.21 -30.86
N HIS A 241 -3.96 -25.53 -29.61
CA HIS A 241 -3.04 -26.01 -28.58
C HIS A 241 -3.40 -27.44 -28.22
N ASN A 242 -2.45 -28.36 -28.37
CA ASN A 242 -2.66 -29.79 -28.11
C ASN A 242 -3.92 -30.35 -28.81
N MET A 243 -4.14 -29.95 -30.07
CA MET A 243 -5.32 -30.30 -30.89
C MET A 243 -6.65 -29.70 -30.45
N ALA A 244 -6.69 -28.89 -29.39
CA ALA A 244 -7.88 -28.14 -28.99
C ALA A 244 -7.89 -26.72 -29.61
N PRO A 245 -9.03 -26.23 -30.13
CA PRO A 245 -9.12 -24.89 -30.70
C PRO A 245 -8.98 -23.82 -29.62
N MET A 246 -8.34 -22.69 -29.96
CA MET A 246 -8.18 -21.50 -29.11
C MET A 246 -9.06 -20.35 -29.62
N PRO A 247 -10.33 -20.21 -29.19
CA PRO A 247 -11.30 -19.33 -29.83
C PRO A 247 -10.97 -17.84 -29.74
N GLN A 248 -10.17 -17.45 -28.75
CA GLN A 248 -9.76 -16.06 -28.49
C GLN A 248 -8.61 -15.60 -29.40
N HIS A 249 -7.95 -16.51 -30.12
CA HIS A 249 -6.77 -16.20 -30.94
C HIS A 249 -7.05 -16.47 -32.42
N LYS A 250 -7.58 -15.46 -33.11
CA LYS A 250 -7.95 -15.51 -34.54
C LYS A 250 -7.07 -14.67 -35.46
N THR A 251 -5.90 -14.27 -34.95
CA THR A 251 -4.93 -13.43 -35.66
C THR A 251 -3.74 -14.25 -36.14
N ARG A 252 -2.99 -13.69 -37.09
CA ARG A 252 -1.77 -14.30 -37.64
C ARG A 252 -0.64 -14.49 -36.61
N SER A 253 -0.77 -13.89 -35.43
CA SER A 253 0.15 -14.05 -34.30
C SER A 253 -0.59 -14.48 -33.04
N LEU A 254 0.06 -15.34 -32.25
CA LEU A 254 -0.34 -15.79 -30.93
C LEU A 254 0.63 -15.21 -29.91
N LYS A 255 0.11 -14.39 -28.99
CA LYS A 255 0.87 -13.78 -27.89
C LYS A 255 0.29 -14.26 -26.57
N ILE A 256 1.13 -14.87 -25.72
CA ILE A 256 0.78 -15.25 -24.35
C ILE A 256 1.78 -14.56 -23.41
N PRO A 257 1.41 -13.45 -22.76
CA PRO A 257 2.35 -12.59 -22.04
C PRO A 257 2.95 -13.20 -20.76
N CYS A 258 2.33 -14.26 -20.21
CA CYS A 258 2.85 -15.00 -19.06
C CYS A 258 2.58 -16.50 -19.25
N VAL A 259 3.57 -17.27 -19.69
CA VAL A 259 3.39 -18.72 -19.89
C VAL A 259 3.47 -19.49 -18.56
N THR A 260 2.58 -20.46 -18.36
CA THR A 260 2.63 -21.40 -17.23
C THR A 260 2.88 -22.79 -17.77
N THR A 261 3.21 -23.75 -16.90
CA THR A 261 3.36 -25.17 -17.30
C THR A 261 2.16 -25.74 -18.07
N ALA A 262 0.95 -25.17 -17.92
CA ALA A 262 -0.24 -25.54 -18.68
C ALA A 262 -0.17 -25.16 -20.17
N HIS A 263 0.61 -24.14 -20.54
CA HIS A 263 0.81 -23.72 -21.93
C HIS A 263 1.86 -24.58 -22.67
N ARG A 264 2.48 -25.55 -21.99
CA ARG A 264 3.37 -26.52 -22.61
C ARG A 264 2.60 -27.35 -23.63
N GLY A 265 3.21 -27.64 -24.78
CA GLY A 265 2.61 -28.55 -25.74
C GLY A 265 2.88 -28.18 -27.20
N LYS A 266 2.03 -28.70 -28.06
CA LYS A 266 2.14 -28.56 -29.52
C LYS A 266 1.15 -27.52 -30.02
N TYR A 267 1.64 -26.54 -30.76
CA TYR A 267 0.86 -25.49 -31.37
C TYR A 267 0.83 -25.65 -32.89
N ARG A 268 -0.35 -25.48 -33.48
CA ARG A 268 -0.55 -25.37 -34.94
C ARG A 268 -1.51 -24.25 -35.24
N CYS A 269 -1.27 -23.58 -36.36
CA CYS A 269 -2.17 -22.59 -36.91
C CYS A 269 -2.91 -23.19 -38.12
N LYS A 270 -4.23 -23.11 -38.12
CA LYS A 270 -5.08 -23.37 -39.28
C LYS A 270 -5.29 -22.05 -40.01
N VAL A 271 -4.86 -21.99 -41.26
CA VAL A 271 -5.09 -20.84 -42.13
C VAL A 271 -6.10 -21.24 -43.19
N PHE A 272 -7.15 -20.44 -43.40
CA PHE A 272 -8.19 -20.77 -44.36
C PHE A 272 -8.83 -19.54 -45.00
N ASN A 273 -9.44 -19.72 -46.15
CA ASN A 273 -10.34 -18.75 -46.77
C ASN A 273 -11.60 -19.46 -47.28
N LEU A 274 -12.45 -18.75 -48.03
CA LEU A 274 -13.72 -19.29 -48.55
C LEU A 274 -13.56 -20.53 -49.45
N TYR A 275 -12.36 -20.80 -49.97
CA TYR A 275 -12.11 -21.84 -50.97
C TYR A 275 -11.09 -22.90 -50.54
N HIS A 276 -10.18 -22.58 -49.62
CA HIS A 276 -9.05 -23.43 -49.25
C HIS A 276 -8.73 -23.36 -47.75
N GLU A 277 -8.23 -24.46 -47.20
CA GLU A 277 -7.66 -24.53 -45.86
C GLU A 277 -6.27 -25.19 -45.88
N MET A 278 -5.36 -24.71 -45.03
CA MET A 278 -4.00 -25.19 -44.91
C MET A 278 -3.56 -25.15 -43.43
N TRP A 279 -2.83 -26.16 -43.00
CA TRP A 279 -2.28 -26.23 -41.65
C TRP A 279 -0.80 -25.86 -41.64
N SER A 280 -0.40 -25.10 -40.63
CA SER A 280 1.01 -24.85 -40.36
C SER A 280 1.74 -26.11 -39.88
N ASP A 281 3.06 -26.00 -39.86
CA ASP A 281 3.93 -26.92 -39.14
C ASP A 281 3.64 -26.84 -37.63
N THR A 282 4.04 -27.90 -36.91
CA THR A 282 3.81 -27.99 -35.47
C THR A 282 4.97 -27.36 -34.71
N ALA A 283 4.69 -26.25 -34.02
CA ALA A 283 5.64 -25.63 -33.09
C ALA A 283 5.53 -26.32 -31.72
N THR A 284 6.63 -26.82 -31.19
CA THR A 284 6.67 -27.41 -29.84
C THR A 284 7.13 -26.36 -28.84
N VAL A 285 6.33 -26.13 -27.81
CA VAL A 285 6.66 -25.20 -26.72
C VAL A 285 6.98 -26.00 -25.47
N THR A 286 8.23 -25.88 -25.01
CA THR A 286 8.70 -26.51 -23.77
C THR A 286 8.81 -25.47 -22.67
N ILE A 287 8.18 -25.77 -21.53
CA ILE A 287 8.21 -24.91 -20.33
C ILE A 287 8.79 -25.71 -19.17
N GLY A 288 9.90 -25.24 -18.62
CA GLY A 288 10.61 -25.89 -17.51
C GLY A 288 11.77 -25.05 -16.99
N PRO A 289 12.29 -25.35 -15.77
CA PRO A 289 13.46 -24.67 -15.23
C PRO A 289 14.67 -25.00 -16.11
N SER A 290 15.44 -23.99 -16.50
CA SER A 290 16.77 -24.18 -17.09
C SER A 290 17.61 -25.00 -16.10
N SER A 291 17.71 -26.29 -16.34
CA SER A 291 18.40 -27.22 -15.46
C SER A 291 19.90 -26.95 -15.51
N ILE A 292 20.43 -26.35 -14.45
CA ILE A 292 21.85 -26.41 -14.11
C ILE A 292 22.11 -27.86 -13.67
N THR A 293 22.49 -28.69 -14.63
CA THR A 293 23.08 -30.01 -14.37
C THR A 293 24.49 -30.00 -14.92
N ASP A 294 25.39 -29.33 -14.22
CA ASP A 294 26.68 -29.90 -13.83
C ASP A 294 27.43 -28.90 -12.93
N ALA A 295 27.56 -29.22 -11.65
CA ALA A 295 28.52 -28.59 -10.78
C ALA A 295 28.94 -29.60 -9.71
N SER A 296 29.93 -30.41 -10.08
CA SER A 296 30.76 -31.09 -9.10
C SER A 296 31.63 -30.05 -8.40
N TRP A 297 31.77 -30.19 -7.08
CA TRP A 297 32.62 -29.34 -6.26
C TRP A 297 34.09 -29.52 -6.65
N VAL A 298 34.70 -28.48 -7.22
CA VAL A 298 36.16 -28.34 -7.26
C VAL A 298 36.52 -26.93 -6.80
N ALA A 299 37.35 -26.88 -5.75
CA ALA A 299 37.94 -25.64 -5.26
C ALA A 299 39.24 -25.32 -6.03
N VAL A 300 39.58 -24.02 -6.03
CA VAL A 300 40.86 -23.37 -6.42
C VAL A 300 40.96 -23.11 -7.95
N ASP A 301 41.36 -21.95 -8.49
CA ASP A 301 42.11 -20.77 -8.00
C ASP A 301 41.72 -19.50 -8.80
N ARG A 302 42.20 -18.35 -8.31
CA ARG A 302 42.08 -16.99 -8.88
C ARG A 302 42.41 -16.89 -10.38
N GLY A 303 41.56 -16.14 -11.09
CA GLY A 303 41.87 -15.58 -12.40
C GLY A 303 40.95 -14.38 -12.70
N LEU A 304 41.56 -13.20 -12.81
CA LEU A 304 40.92 -11.92 -13.12
C LEU A 304 40.24 -11.98 -14.51
N GLY A 305 38.92 -11.80 -14.54
CA GLY A 305 38.15 -11.72 -15.78
C GLY A 305 36.82 -10.98 -15.56
N THR A 306 36.78 -9.74 -16.01
CA THR A 306 35.60 -8.86 -16.04
C THR A 306 34.52 -9.47 -16.93
N LEU A 307 33.52 -10.10 -16.31
CA LEU A 307 32.26 -10.44 -16.97
C LEU A 307 31.23 -9.38 -16.64
N HIS A 308 30.87 -8.59 -17.64
CA HIS A 308 29.71 -7.71 -17.61
C HIS A 308 28.46 -8.53 -17.26
N SER A 309 27.86 -8.24 -16.11
CA SER A 309 26.58 -8.80 -15.70
C SER A 309 25.48 -8.25 -16.61
N HIS A 310 24.93 -9.11 -17.46
CA HIS A 310 23.60 -8.86 -18.01
C HIS A 310 22.59 -9.03 -16.87
N LEU A 311 22.22 -7.91 -16.27
CA LEU A 311 21.16 -7.79 -15.28
C LEU A 311 19.85 -8.34 -15.88
N CYS A 312 19.45 -9.53 -15.47
CA CYS A 312 18.05 -9.93 -15.56
C CYS A 312 17.25 -8.99 -14.64
N PRO A 313 16.17 -8.34 -15.10
CA PRO A 313 15.33 -7.56 -14.20
C PRO A 313 14.74 -8.53 -13.17
N ALA A 314 15.12 -8.36 -11.91
CA ALA A 314 14.55 -9.13 -10.81
C ALA A 314 13.04 -8.93 -10.82
N ILE A 315 12.26 -10.02 -10.87
CA ILE A 315 10.83 -9.94 -10.60
C ILE A 315 10.70 -9.30 -9.22
N PRO A 316 10.03 -8.13 -9.09
CA PRO A 316 9.91 -7.47 -7.80
C PRO A 316 9.19 -8.41 -6.83
N ALA A 317 9.76 -8.59 -5.64
CA ALA A 317 9.10 -9.34 -4.59
C ALA A 317 7.77 -8.65 -4.25
N THR A 318 6.71 -9.43 -4.05
CA THR A 318 5.40 -8.91 -3.68
C THR A 318 4.97 -9.44 -2.31
N ALA A 319 4.19 -8.62 -1.62
CA ALA A 319 3.49 -9.00 -0.39
C ALA A 319 2.03 -9.31 -0.69
N THR A 320 1.42 -10.24 0.03
CA THR A 320 -0.05 -10.44 -0.05
C THR A 320 -0.82 -9.40 0.77
N ASP A 321 -0.17 -8.86 1.81
CA ASP A 321 -0.63 -7.77 2.66
C ASP A 321 0.56 -7.26 3.50
N LYS A 322 0.45 -6.07 4.10
CA LYS A 322 1.47 -5.48 4.97
C LYS A 322 0.85 -4.99 6.28
N VAL A 323 1.28 -5.55 7.41
CA VAL A 323 0.70 -5.29 8.73
C VAL A 323 1.82 -4.97 9.73
N ALA A 324 1.62 -3.92 10.53
CA ALA A 324 2.55 -3.50 11.56
C ALA A 324 1.86 -3.26 12.91
N LEU A 325 2.49 -3.72 13.98
CA LEU A 325 2.15 -3.39 15.37
C LEU A 325 3.29 -2.59 15.97
N LEU A 326 3.00 -1.36 16.41
CA LEU A 326 3.95 -0.46 17.06
C LEU A 326 3.50 -0.25 18.51
N ILE A 327 4.38 -0.54 19.47
CA ILE A 327 4.13 -0.34 20.90
C ILE A 327 5.19 0.60 21.46
N GLY A 328 4.75 1.66 22.16
CA GLY A 328 5.61 2.59 22.87
C GLY A 328 5.24 2.67 24.34
N ASN A 329 6.08 2.17 25.23
CA ASN A 329 5.82 2.20 26.67
C ASN A 329 6.71 3.25 27.34
N MET A 330 6.09 4.18 28.07
CA MET A 330 6.74 5.35 28.67
C MET A 330 6.46 5.48 30.16
N ASN A 331 5.19 5.37 30.55
CA ASN A 331 4.71 5.69 31.89
C ASN A 331 4.74 4.45 32.80
N TYR A 332 5.95 3.94 33.08
CA TYR A 332 6.13 2.79 33.97
C TYR A 332 5.74 3.12 35.42
N VAL A 333 5.04 2.19 36.07
CA VAL A 333 4.54 2.37 37.44
C VAL A 333 5.67 2.25 38.47
N TYR A 334 6.59 1.31 38.25
CA TYR A 334 7.65 0.94 39.20
C TYR A 334 9.07 1.17 38.68
N HIS A 335 9.21 1.75 37.48
CA HIS A 335 10.50 1.95 36.81
C HIS A 335 10.59 3.39 36.28
N THR A 336 11.78 3.77 35.81
CA THR A 336 12.02 5.09 35.22
C THR A 336 11.09 5.33 34.02
N GLN A 337 10.59 6.56 33.91
CA GLN A 337 9.73 6.94 32.79
C GLN A 337 10.56 7.35 31.59
N LEU A 338 10.01 7.12 30.39
CA LEU A 338 10.66 7.46 29.12
C LEU A 338 9.88 8.54 28.38
N CYS A 339 10.55 9.29 27.51
CA CYS A 339 9.97 10.43 26.81
C CYS A 339 9.96 10.29 25.28
N ALA A 340 10.91 9.57 24.68
CA ALA A 340 11.02 9.42 23.23
C ALA A 340 9.99 8.47 22.58
N PRO A 341 9.48 7.40 23.23
CA PRO A 341 8.64 6.41 22.55
C PRO A 341 7.39 6.99 21.86
N ILE A 342 6.78 8.06 22.39
CA ILE A 342 5.65 8.75 21.75
C ILE A 342 6.04 9.33 20.38
N ALA A 343 7.16 10.04 20.29
CA ALA A 343 7.66 10.65 19.06
C ALA A 343 8.04 9.57 18.04
N ASP A 344 8.65 8.51 18.54
CA ASP A 344 9.19 7.41 17.75
C ASP A 344 8.11 6.55 17.11
N VAL A 345 7.12 6.15 17.91
CA VAL A 345 5.97 5.41 17.41
C VAL A 345 5.18 6.26 16.42
N HIS A 346 5.00 7.55 16.69
CA HIS A 346 4.26 8.44 15.77
C HIS A 346 4.95 8.57 14.42
N GLU A 347 6.25 8.89 14.42
CA GLU A 347 7.04 9.06 13.20
C GLU A 347 7.05 7.78 12.36
N LEU A 348 7.36 6.64 12.98
CA LEU A 348 7.40 5.36 12.27
C LEU A 348 6.02 4.93 11.79
N THR A 349 4.95 5.24 12.54
CA THR A 349 3.57 4.99 12.09
C THR A 349 3.29 5.68 10.76
N ASN A 350 3.67 6.96 10.66
CA ASN A 350 3.43 7.75 9.46
C ASN A 350 4.27 7.26 8.28
N LEU A 351 5.52 6.86 8.50
CA LEU A 351 6.39 6.31 7.46
C LEU A 351 5.91 4.94 6.96
N LEU A 352 5.47 4.06 7.87
CA LEU A 352 4.93 2.75 7.49
C LEU A 352 3.61 2.88 6.73
N ARG A 353 2.74 3.82 7.12
CA ARG A 353 1.51 4.13 6.37
C ARG A 353 1.81 4.64 4.95
N GLN A 354 2.92 5.35 4.74
CA GLN A 354 3.36 5.77 3.39
C GLN A 354 3.75 4.58 2.51
N MET A 355 4.13 3.46 3.12
CA MET A 355 4.46 2.21 2.45
C MET A 355 3.30 1.21 2.54
N ASP A 356 2.04 1.66 2.56
CA ASP A 356 0.83 0.83 2.56
C ASP A 356 0.70 -0.19 3.70
N PHE A 357 1.42 0.00 4.82
CA PHE A 357 1.20 -0.83 5.99
C PHE A 357 -0.10 -0.45 6.69
N LYS A 358 -0.80 -1.49 7.13
CA LYS A 358 -1.82 -1.40 8.18
C LYS A 358 -1.08 -1.32 9.51
N VAL A 359 -0.98 -0.11 10.07
CA VAL A 359 -0.29 0.18 11.36
C VAL A 359 -1.23 0.42 12.56
N VAL A 360 -1.13 -0.38 13.62
CA VAL A 360 -1.78 -0.18 14.93
C VAL A 360 -0.67 0.35 15.82
N SER A 361 -0.87 1.55 16.34
CA SER A 361 0.08 2.23 17.20
C SER A 361 -0.53 2.43 18.58
N LEU A 362 0.13 1.87 19.60
CA LEU A 362 -0.39 1.83 20.97
C LEU A 362 0.68 2.34 21.93
N LEU A 363 0.26 3.20 22.86
CA LEU A 363 1.11 3.69 23.93
C LEU A 363 0.69 3.16 25.30
N ASP A 364 1.67 2.98 26.18
CA ASP A 364 1.48 2.67 27.61
C ASP A 364 0.57 1.47 27.88
N LEU A 365 1.02 0.31 27.42
CA LEU A 365 0.30 -0.95 27.56
C LEU A 365 0.78 -1.74 28.79
N ASN A 366 -0.18 -2.26 29.56
CA ASN A 366 0.10 -3.27 30.57
C ASN A 366 0.31 -4.67 29.96
N TYR A 367 0.75 -5.63 30.77
CA TYR A 367 1.06 -6.99 30.30
C TYR A 367 -0.11 -7.62 29.51
N GLN A 368 -1.32 -7.55 30.07
CA GLN A 368 -2.51 -8.13 29.45
C GLN A 368 -2.84 -7.45 28.13
N GLU A 369 -2.74 -6.13 28.08
CA GLU A 369 -2.99 -5.31 26.88
C GLU A 369 -1.96 -5.60 25.78
N MET A 370 -0.66 -5.70 26.13
CA MET A 370 0.39 -6.09 25.18
C MET A 370 0.13 -7.49 24.62
N HIS A 371 -0.19 -8.46 25.48
CA HIS A 371 -0.49 -9.83 25.05
C HIS A 371 -1.71 -9.88 24.11
N SER A 372 -2.78 -9.16 24.44
CA SER A 372 -3.98 -9.03 23.60
C SER A 372 -3.68 -8.35 22.26
N ALA A 373 -2.89 -7.27 22.26
CA ALA A 373 -2.50 -6.53 21.05
C ALA A 373 -1.67 -7.41 20.11
N VAL A 374 -0.70 -8.16 20.64
CA VAL A 374 0.08 -9.13 19.87
C VAL A 374 -0.82 -10.25 19.33
N THR A 375 -1.79 -10.71 20.10
CA THR A 375 -2.76 -11.71 19.64
C THR A 375 -3.59 -11.19 18.46
N GLU A 376 -4.06 -9.95 18.52
CA GLU A 376 -4.78 -9.32 17.41
C GLU A 376 -3.90 -9.14 16.17
N PHE A 377 -2.66 -8.70 16.36
CA PHE A 377 -1.69 -8.61 15.29
C PHE A 377 -1.48 -9.97 14.60
N LEU A 378 -1.30 -11.05 15.37
CA LEU A 378 -1.14 -12.41 14.82
C LEU A 378 -2.39 -12.91 14.06
N LEU A 379 -3.59 -12.43 14.39
CA LEU A 379 -4.82 -12.78 13.65
C LEU A 379 -4.87 -12.15 12.25
N LEU A 380 -4.14 -11.06 12.04
CA LEU A 380 -4.05 -10.37 10.75
C LEU A 380 -2.98 -10.97 9.82
N LEU A 381 -2.10 -11.81 10.35
CA LEU A 381 -1.05 -12.45 9.58
C LEU A 381 -1.54 -13.74 8.92
N ASP A 382 -1.09 -13.96 7.69
CA ASP A 382 -1.42 -15.13 6.86
C ASP A 382 -0.28 -15.39 5.86
N LYS A 383 -0.46 -16.39 5.00
CA LYS A 383 0.53 -16.80 4.01
C LYS A 383 0.96 -15.63 3.12
N GLY A 384 2.25 -15.30 3.15
CA GLY A 384 2.82 -14.24 2.31
C GLY A 384 2.59 -12.81 2.81
N VAL A 385 2.01 -12.61 3.99
CA VAL A 385 1.86 -11.28 4.61
C VAL A 385 3.21 -10.82 5.17
N TYR A 386 3.52 -9.53 5.04
CA TYR A 386 4.68 -8.93 5.71
C TYR A 386 4.23 -8.43 7.08
N GLY A 387 4.80 -9.02 8.13
CA GLY A 387 4.55 -8.64 9.51
C GLY A 387 5.73 -7.86 10.08
N LEU A 388 5.45 -6.69 10.64
CA LEU A 388 6.44 -5.85 11.34
C LEU A 388 6.00 -5.60 12.78
N LEU A 389 6.86 -5.92 13.74
CA LEU A 389 6.70 -5.53 15.14
C LEU A 389 7.76 -4.49 15.49
N TYR A 390 7.32 -3.34 15.97
CA TYR A 390 8.19 -2.33 16.55
C TYR A 390 7.85 -2.14 18.03
N PHE A 391 8.88 -2.11 18.87
CA PHE A 391 8.73 -1.85 20.29
C PHE A 391 9.76 -0.81 20.73
N ALA A 392 9.28 0.22 21.41
CA ALA A 392 10.10 1.22 22.10
C ALA A 392 9.74 1.24 23.59
N GLY A 393 10.73 1.03 24.46
CA GLY A 393 10.53 0.97 25.91
C GLY A 393 11.61 0.17 26.63
N HIS A 394 11.34 -0.16 27.89
CA HIS A 394 12.19 -1.04 28.69
C HIS A 394 12.19 -2.45 28.14
N GLY A 395 13.36 -3.07 28.17
CA GLY A 395 13.59 -4.39 27.64
C GLY A 395 14.89 -4.98 28.17
N TYR A 396 14.97 -6.31 28.12
CA TYR A 396 16.17 -7.04 28.51
C TYR A 396 16.38 -8.24 27.60
N GLU A 397 17.59 -8.81 27.65
CA GLU A 397 17.92 -10.04 26.92
C GLU A 397 18.59 -11.04 27.85
N ASN A 398 17.94 -12.20 28.04
CA ASN A 398 18.50 -13.32 28.80
C ASN A 398 18.66 -14.52 27.87
N TYR A 399 19.87 -15.08 27.82
CA TYR A 399 20.20 -16.28 27.03
C TYR A 399 19.84 -16.17 25.53
N GLY A 400 19.91 -14.95 24.96
CA GLY A 400 19.57 -14.67 23.57
C GLY A 400 18.06 -14.50 23.29
N ASN A 401 17.21 -14.57 24.31
CA ASN A 401 15.79 -14.23 24.23
C ASN A 401 15.56 -12.78 24.64
N SER A 402 14.86 -12.03 23.80
CA SER A 402 14.56 -10.62 24.04
C SER A 402 13.18 -10.49 24.66
N PHE A 403 13.05 -9.69 25.71
CA PHE A 403 11.81 -9.50 26.46
C PHE A 403 11.40 -8.03 26.47
N MET A 404 10.15 -7.76 26.09
CA MET A 404 9.54 -6.44 26.15
C MET A 404 8.86 -6.26 27.51
N VAL A 405 9.17 -5.18 28.23
CA VAL A 405 8.67 -4.91 29.58
C VAL A 405 7.40 -4.05 29.51
N PRO A 406 6.26 -4.50 30.07
CA PRO A 406 5.04 -3.71 30.17
C PRO A 406 5.11 -2.60 31.23
N ILE A 407 4.24 -1.59 31.15
CA ILE A 407 4.26 -0.46 32.09
C ILE A 407 3.94 -0.84 33.55
N ASP A 408 3.23 -1.95 33.75
CA ASP A 408 2.80 -2.47 35.06
C ASP A 408 3.75 -3.54 35.61
N ALA A 409 4.89 -3.78 34.96
CA ALA A 409 5.89 -4.71 35.45
C ALA A 409 6.33 -4.32 36.88
N PRO A 410 6.34 -5.26 37.84
CA PRO A 410 6.75 -4.97 39.22
C PRO A 410 8.24 -4.63 39.29
N ALA A 411 8.68 -3.96 40.35
CA ALA A 411 10.09 -3.55 40.54
C ALA A 411 11.10 -4.72 40.43
N SER A 412 10.67 -5.95 40.70
CA SER A 412 11.45 -7.17 40.46
C SER A 412 10.71 -8.07 39.48
N TYR A 413 10.75 -7.70 38.20
CA TYR A 413 10.12 -8.44 37.13
C TYR A 413 10.99 -9.60 36.62
N THR A 414 10.32 -10.61 36.08
CA THR A 414 10.89 -11.84 35.49
C THR A 414 10.25 -12.09 34.12
N SER A 415 10.63 -13.16 33.44
CA SER A 415 10.03 -13.55 32.15
C SER A 415 8.52 -13.78 32.19
N GLU A 416 7.93 -14.07 33.35
CA GLU A 416 6.47 -14.25 33.48
C GLU A 416 5.69 -12.94 33.35
N HIS A 417 6.33 -11.82 33.68
CA HIS A 417 5.77 -10.47 33.66
C HIS A 417 6.01 -9.75 32.33
N CYS A 418 6.69 -10.38 31.38
CA CYS A 418 7.18 -9.75 30.15
C CYS A 418 6.79 -10.56 28.90
N LEU A 419 6.90 -9.95 27.73
CA LEU A 419 6.63 -10.61 26.47
C LEU A 419 7.92 -11.04 25.79
N CYS A 420 8.13 -12.35 25.65
CA CYS A 420 9.24 -12.92 24.90
C CYS A 420 9.02 -12.77 23.38
N VAL A 421 9.92 -12.06 22.71
CA VAL A 421 9.82 -11.77 21.27
C VAL A 421 9.94 -13.04 20.43
N GLN A 422 10.77 -14.00 20.84
CA GLN A 422 10.96 -15.27 20.12
C GLN A 422 9.68 -16.13 20.14
N ASN A 423 8.85 -16.04 21.18
CA ASN A 423 7.54 -16.68 21.21
C ASN A 423 6.58 -16.06 20.18
N ILE A 424 6.64 -14.74 20.00
CA ILE A 424 5.85 -14.02 18.98
C ILE A 424 6.29 -14.47 17.59
N LEU A 425 7.60 -14.50 17.33
CA LEU A 425 8.16 -14.97 16.06
C LEU A 425 7.71 -16.39 15.71
N THR A 426 7.72 -17.30 16.68
CA THR A 426 7.23 -18.69 16.48
C THR A 426 5.79 -18.70 15.98
N ARG A 427 4.91 -17.90 16.61
CA ARG A 427 3.51 -17.77 16.20
C ARG A 427 3.35 -17.08 14.83
N MET A 428 4.22 -16.13 14.48
CA MET A 428 4.22 -15.53 13.14
C MET A 428 4.60 -16.55 12.06
N GLN A 429 5.58 -17.44 12.33
CA GLN A 429 5.97 -18.50 11.39
C GLN A 429 4.85 -19.51 11.15
N GLU A 430 4.01 -19.80 12.16
CA GLU A 430 2.83 -20.65 12.00
C GLU A 430 1.84 -20.09 10.97
N LYS A 431 1.79 -18.76 10.83
CA LYS A 431 0.97 -18.06 9.82
C LYS A 431 1.57 -18.05 8.41
N LYS A 432 2.79 -18.58 8.22
CA LYS A 432 3.48 -18.66 6.92
C LYS A 432 3.68 -17.28 6.26
N THR A 433 3.96 -16.26 7.08
CA THR A 433 4.27 -14.89 6.64
C THR A 433 5.36 -14.87 5.56
N GLY A 434 5.30 -13.87 4.67
CA GLY A 434 6.29 -13.65 3.62
C GLY A 434 7.56 -12.97 4.12
N LEU A 435 7.43 -12.10 5.13
CA LEU A 435 8.52 -11.38 5.77
C LEU A 435 8.17 -11.14 7.25
N ASN A 436 9.14 -11.34 8.14
CA ASN A 436 9.02 -11.06 9.58
C ASN A 436 10.10 -10.06 9.98
N VAL A 437 9.70 -8.84 10.36
CA VAL A 437 10.61 -7.78 10.78
C VAL A 437 10.34 -7.43 12.24
N PHE A 438 11.39 -7.46 13.06
CA PHE A 438 11.37 -7.02 14.45
C PHE A 438 12.33 -5.84 14.60
N LEU A 439 11.81 -4.70 15.00
CA LEU A 439 12.59 -3.50 15.29
C LEU A 439 12.47 -3.22 16.79
N LEU A 440 13.53 -3.48 17.53
CA LEU A 440 13.52 -3.45 19.00
C LEU A 440 14.38 -2.29 19.50
N ASP A 441 13.70 -1.21 19.89
CA ASP A 441 14.28 0.01 20.46
C ASP A 441 14.21 -0.03 21.99
N MET A 442 15.04 -0.90 22.56
CA MET A 442 15.06 -1.23 23.97
C MET A 442 16.46 -1.65 24.42
N CYS A 443 16.71 -1.57 25.72
CA CYS A 443 17.88 -2.17 26.35
C CYS A 443 17.96 -3.68 26.10
N ARG A 444 19.20 -4.20 26.12
CA ARG A 444 19.48 -5.65 25.95
C ARG A 444 20.48 -6.15 26.99
N LYS A 445 20.48 -5.52 28.16
CA LYS A 445 21.18 -5.99 29.35
C LYS A 445 20.52 -7.27 29.87
N ARG A 446 21.29 -8.08 30.59
CA ARG A 446 20.76 -9.22 31.35
C ARG A 446 19.92 -8.74 32.53
N ASN A 447 18.73 -9.28 32.71
CA ASN A 447 17.95 -9.12 33.93
C ASN A 447 18.40 -10.16 34.98
N PRO A 448 19.01 -9.76 36.11
CA PRO A 448 19.49 -10.68 37.13
C PRO A 448 18.37 -11.34 37.94
N ASN A 449 17.14 -10.80 37.90
CA ASN A 449 16.01 -11.36 38.62
C ASN A 449 15.37 -12.56 37.88
N ASP A 450 15.72 -12.77 36.62
CA ASP A 450 15.15 -13.79 35.75
C ASP A 450 16.17 -14.90 35.41
N ASP A 451 16.30 -15.88 36.30
CA ASP A 451 17.14 -17.06 36.06
C ASP A 451 16.44 -18.16 35.23
N VAL A 452 15.21 -17.89 34.77
CA VAL A 452 14.44 -18.84 33.96
C VAL A 452 14.98 -18.90 32.54
N ILE A 453 15.45 -20.08 32.13
CA ILE A 453 15.82 -20.33 30.73
C ILE A 453 14.54 -20.64 29.96
N VAL A 454 13.91 -19.59 29.42
CA VAL A 454 12.77 -19.74 28.51
C VAL A 454 13.25 -20.48 27.25
N GLN A 455 12.57 -21.56 26.89
CA GLN A 455 12.78 -22.26 25.63
C GLN A 455 11.62 -21.94 24.68
N PRO A 456 11.78 -20.98 23.76
CA PRO A 456 10.81 -20.76 22.70
C PRO A 456 10.61 -22.03 21.88
N GLY A 457 9.45 -22.14 21.23
CA GLY A 457 9.20 -23.22 20.28
C GLY A 457 10.27 -23.28 19.18
N LEU A 458 10.46 -24.46 18.58
CA LEU A 458 11.49 -24.66 17.56
C LEU A 458 11.20 -23.76 16.34
N LEU A 459 12.07 -22.78 16.11
CA LEU A 459 11.99 -21.91 14.95
C LEU A 459 12.26 -22.70 13.67
N LYS A 460 11.39 -22.53 12.68
CA LYS A 460 11.57 -23.11 11.35
C LYS A 460 12.57 -22.28 10.54
N VAL A 461 13.30 -22.90 9.64
CA VAL A 461 14.17 -22.18 8.69
C VAL A 461 13.30 -21.64 7.55
N THR A 462 12.69 -20.47 7.77
CA THR A 462 11.82 -19.80 6.78
C THR A 462 12.55 -18.82 5.87
N ALA A 463 13.82 -18.50 6.19
CA ALA A 463 14.69 -17.59 5.43
C ALA A 463 14.08 -16.22 5.09
N ASN A 464 13.28 -15.68 6.02
CA ASN A 464 12.51 -14.45 5.83
C ASN A 464 12.37 -13.59 7.11
N ILE A 465 13.36 -13.68 8.00
CA ILE A 465 13.37 -13.03 9.31
C ILE A 465 14.46 -11.96 9.34
N VAL A 466 14.12 -10.79 9.88
CA VAL A 466 15.03 -9.67 10.09
C VAL A 466 14.79 -9.09 11.47
N PHE A 467 15.83 -9.00 12.29
CA PHE A 467 15.86 -8.24 13.52
C PHE A 467 16.78 -7.04 13.36
N GLY A 468 16.25 -5.85 13.61
CA GLY A 468 17.03 -4.63 13.83
C GLY A 468 16.96 -4.25 15.30
N TYR A 469 18.04 -4.49 16.04
CA TYR A 469 18.14 -4.08 17.43
C TYR A 469 18.78 -2.70 17.49
N ALA A 470 18.18 -1.77 18.23
CA ALA A 470 18.72 -0.42 18.40
C ALA A 470 20.09 -0.41 19.10
N THR A 471 20.42 -1.46 19.83
CA THR A 471 21.69 -1.63 20.55
C THR A 471 22.19 -3.08 20.50
N CYS A 472 23.47 -3.30 20.82
CA CYS A 472 24.10 -4.62 20.91
C CYS A 472 23.63 -5.40 22.15
N VAL A 473 23.92 -6.71 22.20
CA VAL A 473 23.78 -7.51 23.42
C VAL A 473 24.58 -6.89 24.57
N ASP A 474 24.03 -6.91 25.79
CA ASP A 474 24.63 -6.34 26.99
C ASP A 474 24.89 -4.82 26.92
N ALA A 475 24.17 -4.11 26.05
CA ALA A 475 24.24 -2.67 25.89
C ALA A 475 22.87 -2.00 26.04
N GLU A 476 22.90 -0.66 26.10
CA GLU A 476 21.74 0.18 26.32
C GLU A 476 21.28 0.89 25.05
N ALA A 477 20.00 1.21 25.00
CA ALA A 477 19.43 2.12 24.01
C ALA A 477 19.11 3.45 24.70
N TYR A 478 19.52 4.56 24.10
CA TYR A 478 19.41 5.87 24.73
C TYR A 478 18.35 6.75 24.05
N GLU A 479 17.73 7.60 24.85
CA GLU A 479 16.98 8.76 24.41
C GLU A 479 17.68 10.06 24.83
N VAL A 480 17.42 11.14 24.10
CA VAL A 480 17.97 12.45 24.45
C VAL A 480 16.87 13.23 25.16
N GLN A 481 17.09 13.55 26.43
CA GLN A 481 16.21 14.47 27.14
C GLN A 481 16.38 15.88 26.58
N ARG A 482 15.42 16.30 25.76
CA ARG A 482 15.20 17.70 25.39
C ARG A 482 13.79 18.08 25.82
N GLU A 483 13.58 19.36 26.11
CA GLU A 483 12.24 19.90 26.39
C GLU A 483 11.29 19.76 25.18
N ASP A 484 11.87 19.55 23.99
CA ASP A 484 11.16 19.34 22.73
C ASP A 484 10.88 17.84 22.49
N VAL A 485 9.75 17.52 21.83
CA VAL A 485 9.47 16.16 21.35
C VAL A 485 10.51 15.75 20.32
N SER A 486 11.48 14.96 20.76
CA SER A 486 12.57 14.48 19.92
C SER A 486 12.55 12.97 19.80
N ASN A 487 12.94 12.47 18.64
CA ASN A 487 13.06 11.03 18.42
C ASN A 487 14.20 10.43 19.23
N GLY A 488 14.02 9.18 19.65
CA GLY A 488 15.10 8.33 20.12
C GLY A 488 16.20 8.20 19.07
N ILE A 489 17.38 7.79 19.51
CA ILE A 489 18.56 7.71 18.63
C ILE A 489 18.28 6.84 17.41
N PHE A 490 17.72 5.65 17.61
CA PHE A 490 17.48 4.69 16.54
C PHE A 490 16.54 5.25 15.47
N ILE A 491 15.39 5.80 15.88
CA ILE A 491 14.41 6.36 14.94
C ILE A 491 14.92 7.60 14.22
N ASN A 492 15.74 8.42 14.87
CA ASN A 492 16.33 9.61 14.23
C ASN A 492 17.15 9.27 12.97
N PHE A 493 17.77 8.09 12.93
CA PHE A 493 18.47 7.57 11.75
C PHE A 493 17.58 6.72 10.86
N LEU A 494 16.77 5.81 11.44
CA LEU A 494 15.88 4.92 10.70
C LEU A 494 14.92 5.70 9.79
N LYS A 495 14.33 6.79 10.29
CA LYS A 495 13.35 7.59 9.54
C LYS A 495 13.86 8.15 8.21
N ARG A 496 15.19 8.30 8.06
CA ARG A 496 15.83 8.81 6.85
C ARG A 496 15.95 7.76 5.74
N ARG A 497 15.94 6.47 6.12
CA ARG A 497 16.26 5.34 5.26
C ARG A 497 15.09 4.38 5.06
N VAL A 498 14.13 4.33 5.99
CA VAL A 498 13.09 3.30 6.04
C VAL A 498 12.19 3.24 4.79
N CYS A 499 12.05 4.37 4.08
CA CYS A 499 11.29 4.47 2.83
C CYS A 499 12.13 4.25 1.56
N GLU A 500 13.42 3.93 1.66
CA GLU A 500 14.24 3.59 0.50
C GLU A 500 13.79 2.24 -0.08
N ASP A 501 13.70 2.14 -1.42
CA ASP A 501 13.35 0.89 -2.13
C ASP A 501 14.53 -0.10 -2.17
N GLU A 502 14.91 -0.56 -0.99
CA GLU A 502 16.07 -1.41 -0.75
C GLU A 502 15.66 -2.66 0.02
N LYS A 503 16.43 -3.74 -0.12
CA LYS A 503 16.23 -4.93 0.73
C LYS A 503 16.32 -4.50 2.20
N VAL A 504 15.43 -4.98 3.06
CA VAL A 504 15.36 -4.54 4.48
C VAL A 504 16.71 -4.63 5.19
N THR A 505 17.50 -5.68 4.91
CA THR A 505 18.84 -5.84 5.47
C THR A 505 19.82 -4.76 5.01
N VAL A 506 19.75 -4.34 3.74
CA VAL A 506 20.61 -3.28 3.19
C VAL A 506 20.20 -1.91 3.76
N MET A 507 18.90 -1.67 3.91
CA MET A 507 18.39 -0.46 4.55
C MET A 507 18.89 -0.35 6.00
N LEU A 508 18.76 -1.42 6.80
CA LEU A 508 19.23 -1.42 8.19
C LEU A 508 20.75 -1.33 8.31
N ASP A 509 21.51 -1.89 7.37
CA ASP A 509 22.97 -1.74 7.31
C ASP A 509 23.38 -0.28 7.08
N LYS A 510 22.71 0.44 6.15
CA LYS A 510 22.90 1.89 5.98
C LYS A 510 22.56 2.69 7.24
N VAL A 511 21.50 2.29 7.96
CA VAL A 511 21.15 2.91 9.27
C VAL A 511 22.24 2.68 10.30
N ALA A 512 22.82 1.47 10.35
CA ALA A 512 23.94 1.16 11.25
C ALA A 512 25.18 2.00 10.93
N GLU A 513 25.50 2.19 9.64
CA GLU A 513 26.58 3.07 9.21
C GLU A 513 26.35 4.53 9.65
N ASP A 514 25.14 5.05 9.46
CA ASP A 514 24.78 6.42 9.84
C ASP A 514 24.87 6.61 11.37
N MET A 515 24.38 5.63 12.14
CA MET A 515 24.51 5.61 13.61
C MET A 515 25.97 5.55 14.06
N GLY A 516 26.82 4.76 13.37
CA GLY A 516 28.25 4.63 13.70
C GLY A 516 29.06 5.91 13.50
N ARG A 517 28.56 6.85 12.69
CA ARG A 517 29.16 8.18 12.49
C ARG A 517 28.73 9.19 13.55
N CYS A 518 27.72 8.87 14.36
CA CYS A 518 27.23 9.75 15.42
C CYS A 518 28.20 9.78 16.61
N VAL A 519 28.66 10.97 16.98
CA VAL A 519 29.63 11.15 18.07
C VAL A 519 29.02 10.82 19.43
N ILE A 520 27.71 11.08 19.61
CA ILE A 520 27.01 10.94 20.91
C ILE A 520 26.85 9.47 21.31
N THR A 521 26.67 8.58 20.33
CA THR A 521 26.39 7.15 20.56
C THR A 521 27.63 6.28 20.44
N ARG A 522 28.77 6.85 20.04
CA ARG A 522 30.02 6.13 19.79
C ARG A 522 30.49 5.40 21.06
N GLY A 523 30.56 4.08 20.97
CA GLY A 523 30.96 3.20 22.08
C GLY A 523 29.89 2.97 23.13
N ARG A 524 28.67 3.50 22.95
CA ARG A 524 27.53 3.32 23.85
C ARG A 524 26.38 2.56 23.21
N GLN A 525 26.02 2.94 21.98
CA GLN A 525 24.91 2.36 21.24
C GLN A 525 25.29 2.17 19.77
N ALA A 526 25.08 0.95 19.27
CA ALA A 526 25.28 0.59 17.88
C ALA A 526 24.18 -0.40 17.45
N LEU A 527 23.67 -0.22 16.24
CA LEU A 527 22.63 -1.10 15.69
C LEU A 527 23.20 -2.50 15.45
N GLU A 528 22.51 -3.52 15.95
CA GLU A 528 22.82 -4.92 15.61
C GLU A 528 21.75 -5.47 14.65
N LEU A 529 22.20 -5.97 13.50
CA LEU A 529 21.35 -6.62 12.51
C LEU A 529 21.52 -8.14 12.59
N ARG A 530 20.43 -8.87 12.84
CA ARG A 530 20.38 -10.33 12.69
C ARG A 530 19.37 -10.71 11.61
N SER A 531 19.79 -11.46 10.60
CA SER A 531 18.88 -11.83 9.52
C SER A 531 19.19 -13.19 8.91
N ASN A 532 18.13 -13.88 8.47
CA ASN A 532 18.21 -15.03 7.57
C ASN A 532 17.46 -14.78 6.25
N LEU A 533 17.11 -13.52 5.94
CA LEU A 533 16.35 -13.14 4.75
C LEU A 533 17.14 -13.45 3.48
N SER A 534 16.73 -14.47 2.73
CA SER A 534 17.42 -14.88 1.49
C SER A 534 16.98 -14.05 0.28
N GLU A 535 15.70 -13.69 0.20
CA GLU A 535 15.13 -12.98 -0.95
C GLU A 535 15.29 -11.44 -0.86
N ARG A 536 15.22 -10.74 -2.00
CA ARG A 536 15.21 -9.27 -2.06
C ARG A 536 13.82 -8.74 -1.71
N ARG A 537 13.43 -8.83 -0.43
CA ARG A 537 12.19 -8.25 0.09
C ARG A 537 12.45 -6.87 0.68
N SER A 538 11.63 -5.90 0.32
CA SER A 538 11.64 -4.53 0.84
C SER A 538 10.34 -4.18 1.57
N LEU A 539 10.37 -3.15 2.42
CA LEU A 539 9.14 -2.60 3.03
C LEU A 539 8.26 -1.89 1.97
N THR A 540 8.86 -1.44 0.87
CA THR A 540 8.21 -0.79 -0.28
C THR A 540 7.62 -1.76 -1.30
N ASP A 541 7.81 -3.09 -1.12
CA ASP A 541 7.26 -4.11 -2.02
C ASP A 541 5.74 -3.92 -2.21
N GLN A 542 5.27 -4.10 -3.45
CA GLN A 542 3.85 -3.92 -3.79
C GLN A 542 2.98 -5.01 -3.19
N ILE A 543 1.74 -4.64 -2.82
CA ILE A 543 0.71 -5.59 -2.39
C ILE A 543 0.03 -6.20 -3.61
N GLN A 544 0.25 -7.48 -3.86
CA GLN A 544 -0.35 -8.18 -5.00
C GLN A 544 -1.65 -8.86 -4.57
N THR A 545 -2.78 -8.27 -4.99
CA THR A 545 -4.14 -8.77 -4.72
C THR A 545 -4.55 -9.84 -5.74
N SER A 546 -3.78 -10.90 -5.90
CA SER A 546 -4.06 -11.95 -6.90
C SER A 546 -5.31 -12.77 -6.60
N GLU A 547 -5.80 -12.76 -5.36
CA GLU A 547 -7.04 -13.43 -4.95
C GLU A 547 -7.71 -12.59 -3.87
N CYS A 548 -8.78 -11.87 -4.21
CA CYS A 548 -9.69 -11.27 -3.24
C CYS A 548 -10.43 -12.42 -2.51
N SER A 549 -9.70 -13.08 -1.62
CA SER A 549 -10.21 -14.13 -0.76
C SER A 549 -11.05 -13.51 0.35
N ALA A 550 -12.09 -14.20 0.80
CA ALA A 550 -12.91 -13.76 1.94
C ALA A 550 -12.06 -13.47 3.20
N SER A 551 -10.87 -14.08 3.32
CA SER A 551 -9.91 -13.79 4.40
C SER A 551 -9.26 -12.41 4.27
N PHE A 552 -8.96 -11.91 3.06
CA PHE A 552 -8.45 -10.54 2.87
C PHE A 552 -9.47 -9.48 3.27
N SER A 553 -10.74 -9.64 2.86
CA SER A 553 -11.83 -8.72 3.26
C SER A 553 -12.11 -8.76 4.76
N ALA A 554 -12.07 -9.95 5.39
CA ALA A 554 -12.24 -10.08 6.83
C ALA A 554 -11.10 -9.41 7.63
N ARG A 555 -9.85 -9.52 7.17
CA ARG A 555 -8.69 -8.84 7.77
C ARG A 555 -8.82 -7.32 7.70
N ASN A 556 -9.21 -6.78 6.53
CA ASN A 556 -9.43 -5.34 6.38
C ASN A 556 -10.55 -4.83 7.28
N LEU A 557 -11.60 -5.63 7.47
CA LEU A 557 -12.69 -5.28 8.37
C LEU A 557 -12.25 -5.32 9.84
N GLN A 558 -11.53 -6.37 10.26
CA GLN A 558 -11.01 -6.47 11.62
C GLN A 558 -10.00 -5.35 11.92
N TRP A 559 -9.24 -4.93 10.92
CA TRP A 559 -8.33 -3.79 11.01
C TRP A 559 -9.04 -2.45 11.13
N SER A 560 -10.01 -2.19 10.25
CA SER A 560 -10.70 -0.90 10.18
C SER A 560 -11.41 -0.58 11.49
N VAL A 561 -11.90 -1.62 12.18
CA VAL A 561 -12.53 -1.53 13.51
C VAL A 561 -11.66 -0.74 14.50
N ALA A 562 -10.34 -0.92 14.52
CA ALA A 562 -9.43 -0.26 15.46
C ALA A 562 -9.10 1.22 15.13
N HIS A 563 -9.54 1.70 13.96
CA HIS A 563 -9.20 3.03 13.45
C HIS A 563 -10.42 3.91 13.14
N VAL A 564 -11.63 3.44 13.46
CA VAL A 564 -12.85 4.24 13.25
C VAL A 564 -12.98 5.30 14.34
N LEU A 565 -12.85 6.56 13.94
CA LEU A 565 -13.22 7.72 14.76
C LEU A 565 -14.75 7.88 14.82
N PRO A 566 -15.29 8.43 15.93
CA PRO A 566 -16.68 8.85 15.98
C PRO A 566 -16.99 9.94 14.94
N THR A 567 -18.22 9.94 14.44
CA THR A 567 -18.72 11.02 13.59
C THR A 567 -18.93 12.30 14.42
N SER A 568 -18.55 13.45 13.88
CA SER A 568 -18.80 14.75 14.51
C SER A 568 -20.28 14.92 14.88
N ARG A 569 -20.53 15.54 16.03
CA ARG A 569 -21.89 15.80 16.54
C ARG A 569 -22.13 17.30 16.63
N TYR A 570 -23.39 17.68 16.54
CA TYR A 570 -23.86 19.05 16.68
C TYR A 570 -24.91 19.05 17.78
N LEU A 571 -24.63 19.78 18.85
CA LEU A 571 -25.45 19.83 20.05
C LEU A 571 -26.14 21.18 20.10
N GLN A 572 -27.46 21.16 20.10
CA GLN A 572 -28.27 22.36 20.27
C GLN A 572 -28.77 22.40 21.71
N PHE A 573 -28.45 23.50 22.39
CA PHE A 573 -28.83 23.77 23.78
C PHE A 573 -30.13 24.57 23.84
N ASP A 574 -30.83 24.52 24.97
CA ASP A 574 -32.15 25.14 25.14
C ASP A 574 -32.05 26.67 25.04
N CYS A 575 -30.92 27.24 25.43
CA CYS A 575 -30.61 28.66 25.25
C CYS A 575 -30.41 29.09 23.79
N GLY A 576 -30.43 28.16 22.82
CA GLY A 576 -30.29 28.42 21.39
C GLY A 576 -28.85 28.39 20.88
N VAL A 577 -27.88 28.04 21.73
CA VAL A 577 -26.48 27.85 21.36
C VAL A 577 -26.27 26.51 20.65
N THR A 578 -25.47 26.53 19.58
CA THR A 578 -25.06 25.31 18.87
C THR A 578 -23.56 25.05 19.04
N VAL A 579 -23.21 23.87 19.56
CA VAL A 579 -21.84 23.41 19.78
C VAL A 579 -21.52 22.23 18.86
N GLN A 580 -20.43 22.33 18.08
CA GLN A 580 -19.86 21.22 17.35
C GLN A 580 -18.90 20.44 18.26
N LEU A 581 -19.01 19.12 18.20
CA LEU A 581 -18.11 18.18 18.84
C LEU A 581 -17.38 17.39 17.75
N GLY A 582 -16.05 17.51 17.72
CA GLY A 582 -15.20 16.81 16.76
C GLY A 582 -14.18 15.90 17.44
N PHE A 583 -13.61 14.99 16.65
CA PHE A 583 -12.74 13.91 17.12
C PHE A 583 -11.53 13.76 16.20
N ALA A 584 -10.34 13.64 16.80
CA ALA A 584 -9.09 13.39 16.09
C ALA A 584 -8.32 12.26 16.79
N ALA A 585 -7.68 11.37 16.01
CA ALA A 585 -6.86 10.28 16.54
C ALA A 585 -5.39 10.71 16.55
N GLU A 586 -4.73 10.59 17.70
CA GLU A 586 -3.27 10.74 17.79
C GLU A 586 -2.59 9.36 17.67
N PHE A 587 -3.15 8.36 18.38
CA PHE A 587 -2.75 6.95 18.31
C PHE A 587 -3.99 6.06 18.28
N SER A 588 -3.85 4.75 18.03
CA SER A 588 -5.00 3.84 18.06
C SER A 588 -5.67 3.78 19.45
N ASN A 589 -4.98 4.16 20.52
CA ASN A 589 -5.52 4.23 21.88
C ASN A 589 -5.59 5.65 22.50
N ILE A 590 -5.33 6.70 21.72
CA ILE A 590 -5.35 8.09 22.18
C ILE A 590 -6.13 8.95 21.19
N MET A 591 -7.12 9.69 21.70
CA MET A 591 -8.02 10.53 20.92
C MET A 591 -8.13 11.91 21.55
N VAL A 592 -8.20 12.94 20.71
CA VAL A 592 -8.52 14.31 21.12
C VAL A 592 -9.97 14.60 20.74
N ILE A 593 -10.73 15.11 21.70
CA ILE A 593 -12.06 15.67 21.47
C ILE A 593 -11.94 17.19 21.49
N TYR A 594 -12.56 17.86 20.52
CA TYR A 594 -12.63 19.30 20.49
C TYR A 594 -14.07 19.80 20.42
N THR A 595 -14.35 20.85 21.19
CA THR A 595 -15.64 21.56 21.18
C THR A 595 -15.46 22.90 20.47
N ARG A 596 -16.43 23.25 19.62
CA ARG A 596 -16.44 24.52 18.88
C ARG A 596 -17.82 25.17 18.92
N MET A 597 -17.83 26.46 19.20
CA MET A 597 -19.05 27.26 19.16
C MET A 597 -19.39 27.61 17.70
N LEU A 598 -20.57 27.21 17.23
CA LEU A 598 -21.02 27.53 15.86
C LEU A 598 -22.01 28.69 15.84
N GLU A 599 -23.02 28.62 16.71
CA GLU A 599 -24.08 29.63 16.77
C GLU A 599 -24.23 30.12 18.21
N LYS A 600 -24.24 31.44 18.37
CA LYS A 600 -24.42 32.13 19.65
C LYS A 600 -25.52 33.19 19.50
N PRO A 601 -26.66 33.06 20.21
CA PRO A 601 -27.70 34.09 20.27
C PRO A 601 -27.16 35.45 20.71
N LYS A 602 -27.81 36.52 20.27
CA LYS A 602 -27.35 37.90 20.56
C LYS A 602 -27.53 38.28 22.03
N GLU A 603 -28.46 37.63 22.73
CA GLU A 603 -28.74 37.85 24.14
C GLU A 603 -27.64 37.27 25.04
N ILE A 604 -26.80 36.37 24.54
CA ILE A 604 -25.73 35.72 25.30
C ILE A 604 -24.43 36.48 25.09
N VAL A 605 -23.82 36.96 26.17
CA VAL A 605 -22.58 37.75 26.14
C VAL A 605 -21.35 36.84 26.13
N SER A 606 -21.20 35.97 27.14
CA SER A 606 -20.16 34.94 27.19
C SER A 606 -20.76 33.53 27.08
N CYS A 607 -20.03 32.62 26.44
CA CYS A 607 -20.36 31.20 26.45
C CYS A 607 -19.10 30.33 26.28
N SER A 608 -19.03 29.21 26.98
CA SER A 608 -17.98 28.20 26.82
C SER A 608 -18.55 26.79 26.97
N ALA A 609 -18.09 25.85 26.15
CA ALA A 609 -18.56 24.46 26.14
C ALA A 609 -17.43 23.52 26.58
N GLN A 610 -17.51 23.05 27.82
CA GLN A 610 -16.49 22.21 28.46
C GLN A 610 -16.94 20.76 28.57
N LEU A 611 -16.01 19.83 28.50
CA LEU A 611 -16.24 18.39 28.63
C LEU A 611 -15.95 17.93 30.06
N THR A 612 -16.87 17.17 30.63
CA THR A 612 -16.78 16.63 32.01
C THR A 612 -17.32 15.20 32.08
N ASP A 613 -17.25 14.58 33.26
CA ASP A 613 -17.88 13.28 33.57
C ASP A 613 -17.43 12.11 32.68
N PHE A 614 -16.14 12.05 32.32
CA PHE A 614 -15.58 10.91 31.59
C PHE A 614 -15.59 9.61 32.43
N PRO A 615 -15.65 8.43 31.79
CA PRO A 615 -15.58 7.16 32.51
C PRO A 615 -14.23 6.99 33.20
N MET A 616 -14.21 6.37 34.39
CA MET A 616 -12.97 6.11 35.14
C MET A 616 -11.99 5.15 34.43
N ASP A 617 -12.49 4.39 33.45
CA ASP A 617 -11.68 3.47 32.65
C ASP A 617 -10.68 4.19 31.73
N VAL A 618 -10.99 5.43 31.32
CA VAL A 618 -10.13 6.24 30.45
C VAL A 618 -9.36 7.27 31.26
N ASP A 619 -8.17 7.61 30.79
CA ASP A 619 -7.28 8.54 31.47
C ASP A 619 -7.38 9.92 30.82
N VAL A 620 -7.94 10.87 31.58
CA VAL A 620 -8.11 12.27 31.22
C VAL A 620 -7.47 13.13 32.31
N ASP A 621 -6.43 13.88 31.97
CA ASP A 621 -5.83 14.85 32.89
C ASP A 621 -6.74 16.07 32.99
N LEU A 622 -7.45 16.20 34.13
CA LEU A 622 -8.39 17.29 34.36
C LEU A 622 -7.73 18.68 34.24
N LYS A 623 -6.45 18.81 34.61
CA LYS A 623 -5.73 20.09 34.51
C LYS A 623 -5.39 20.48 33.07
N LYS A 624 -5.31 19.48 32.18
CA LYS A 624 -5.06 19.64 30.75
C LYS A 624 -6.32 19.41 29.90
N SER A 625 -7.48 19.29 30.53
CA SER A 625 -8.76 19.19 29.83
C SER A 625 -9.27 20.58 29.46
N ASN A 626 -10.03 20.68 28.37
CA ASN A 626 -10.69 21.91 27.93
C ASN A 626 -9.73 23.10 27.70
N GLN A 627 -8.57 22.84 27.10
CA GLN A 627 -7.55 23.86 26.84
C GLN A 627 -7.74 24.53 25.48
N GLU A 628 -7.27 25.76 25.31
CA GLU A 628 -7.42 26.51 24.04
C GLU A 628 -6.45 26.05 22.95
N THR A 629 -5.37 25.37 23.34
CA THR A 629 -4.38 24.82 22.41
C THR A 629 -4.18 23.32 22.59
N LEU A 630 -3.83 22.63 21.50
CA LEU A 630 -3.51 21.19 21.53
C LEU A 630 -2.30 20.91 22.43
N LEU A 631 -1.31 21.81 22.45
CA LEU A 631 -0.10 21.69 23.25
C LEU A 631 -0.42 21.72 24.75
N GLU A 632 -1.26 22.66 25.20
CA GLU A 632 -1.72 22.73 26.60
C GLU A 632 -2.58 21.52 26.97
N ALA A 633 -3.36 21.00 26.02
CA ALA A 633 -4.09 19.73 26.18
C ALA A 633 -3.19 18.49 26.23
N GLY A 634 -1.86 18.66 26.09
CA GLY A 634 -0.87 17.59 26.11
C GLY A 634 -0.82 16.75 24.84
N SER A 635 -1.41 17.25 23.74
CA SER A 635 -1.28 16.67 22.40
C SER A 635 -0.12 17.33 21.69
N LEU A 636 1.01 16.64 21.64
CA LEU A 636 2.27 17.19 21.14
C LEU A 636 2.47 16.97 19.63
N LEU A 637 1.72 16.03 19.05
CA LEU A 637 1.95 15.52 17.70
C LEU A 637 0.88 15.92 16.70
N LEU A 638 -0.35 16.22 17.15
CA LEU A 638 -1.39 16.77 16.28
C LEU A 638 -1.11 18.26 16.03
N ILE A 639 -1.06 18.64 14.76
CA ILE A 639 -0.93 20.04 14.37
C ILE A 639 -2.33 20.60 14.16
N LYS A 640 -2.56 21.85 14.59
CA LYS A 640 -3.87 22.51 14.51
C LYS A 640 -4.42 22.51 13.07
N GLU A 641 -3.55 22.61 12.08
CA GLU A 641 -3.83 22.57 10.64
C GLU A 641 -4.42 21.23 10.15
N ASP A 642 -4.25 20.15 10.92
CA ASP A 642 -4.85 18.85 10.62
C ASP A 642 -6.33 18.75 11.01
N LEU A 643 -6.81 19.71 11.81
CA LEU A 643 -8.19 19.76 12.26
C LEU A 643 -9.09 20.55 11.29
N PRO A 644 -10.35 20.14 11.10
CA PRO A 644 -11.32 20.90 10.32
C PRO A 644 -11.49 22.34 10.83
N SER A 645 -11.32 23.32 9.94
CA SER A 645 -11.37 24.78 10.21
C SER A 645 -10.52 25.21 11.42
N PRO A 646 -9.19 25.23 11.28
CA PRO A 646 -8.26 25.49 12.38
C PRO A 646 -8.41 26.88 13.00
N GLU A 647 -8.89 27.88 12.25
CA GLU A 647 -8.96 29.26 12.72
C GLU A 647 -10.04 29.50 13.79
N ASP A 648 -11.01 28.61 13.89
CA ASP A 648 -12.12 28.76 14.83
C ASP A 648 -11.69 28.45 16.28
N PRO A 649 -12.09 29.29 17.26
CA PRO A 649 -11.81 29.05 18.67
C PRO A 649 -12.45 27.72 19.11
N SER A 650 -11.64 26.85 19.68
CA SER A 650 -12.05 25.50 20.10
C SER A 650 -11.35 25.13 21.41
N LEU A 651 -12.00 24.33 22.25
CA LEU A 651 -11.39 23.74 23.45
C LEU A 651 -11.05 22.28 23.19
N TYR A 652 -9.88 21.83 23.66
CA TYR A 652 -9.31 20.52 23.41
C TYR A 652 -9.21 19.70 24.70
N THR A 653 -9.62 18.43 24.61
CA THR A 653 -9.47 17.45 25.69
C THR A 653 -8.87 16.18 25.13
N ARG A 654 -7.70 15.80 25.65
CA ARG A 654 -6.98 14.58 25.26
C ARG A 654 -7.40 13.40 26.15
N ILE A 655 -7.78 12.29 25.52
CA ILE A 655 -8.22 11.06 26.17
C ILE A 655 -7.21 9.97 25.86
N ARG A 656 -6.65 9.38 26.92
CA ARG A 656 -5.69 8.27 26.85
C ARG A 656 -6.33 6.97 27.32
N SER A 657 -5.59 5.88 27.14
CA SER A 657 -5.96 4.55 27.64
C SER A 657 -7.29 4.00 27.08
N LEU A 658 -7.65 4.33 25.83
CA LEU A 658 -8.90 3.85 25.23
C LEU A 658 -9.01 2.32 25.20
N GLN A 659 -7.90 1.58 25.24
CA GLN A 659 -7.89 0.12 25.31
C GLN A 659 -8.53 -0.44 26.59
N ARG A 660 -8.64 0.38 27.64
CA ARG A 660 -9.23 0.03 28.95
C ARG A 660 -10.72 0.27 29.03
N LEU A 661 -11.30 0.98 28.06
CA LEU A 661 -12.71 1.32 28.03
C LEU A 661 -13.58 0.06 27.93
N ARG A 662 -14.32 -0.24 29.01
CA ARG A 662 -15.16 -1.46 29.09
C ARG A 662 -16.53 -1.27 28.44
N ARG A 663 -17.10 -0.08 28.61
CA ARG A 663 -18.44 0.31 28.12
C ARG A 663 -18.33 1.28 26.95
N GLU A 664 -19.45 1.87 26.53
CA GLU A 664 -19.43 2.97 25.57
C GLU A 664 -18.81 4.21 26.22
N LEU A 665 -18.12 5.02 25.43
CA LEU A 665 -17.57 6.30 25.86
C LEU A 665 -18.72 7.29 25.98
N THR A 666 -19.09 7.58 27.23
CA THR A 666 -20.10 8.57 27.60
C THR A 666 -19.45 9.66 28.44
N PHE A 667 -19.72 10.92 28.10
CA PHE A 667 -19.26 12.11 28.82
C PHE A 667 -20.29 13.23 28.68
N THR A 668 -20.14 14.31 29.44
CA THR A 668 -21.07 15.44 29.45
C THR A 668 -20.45 16.64 28.77
N VAL A 669 -21.22 17.31 27.92
CA VAL A 669 -20.92 18.66 27.44
C VAL A 669 -21.64 19.66 28.34
N CYS A 670 -20.87 20.42 29.11
CA CYS A 670 -21.34 21.47 30.00
C CYS A 670 -21.18 22.82 29.29
N LEU A 671 -22.31 23.43 28.92
CA LEU A 671 -22.34 24.78 28.37
C LEU A 671 -22.52 25.78 29.51
N HIS A 672 -21.55 26.65 29.68
CA HIS A 672 -21.56 27.78 30.60
C HIS A 672 -21.84 29.05 29.80
N TYR A 673 -22.81 29.87 30.20
CA TYR A 673 -23.13 31.10 29.48
C TYR A 673 -23.76 32.17 30.38
N THR A 674 -23.70 33.43 29.95
CA THR A 674 -24.29 34.59 30.64
C THR A 674 -25.17 35.39 29.69
N TYR A 675 -26.36 35.81 30.14
CA TYR A 675 -27.23 36.70 29.38
C TYR A 675 -26.84 38.16 29.57
N SER A 676 -27.10 39.00 28.58
CA SER A 676 -26.74 40.44 28.61
C SER A 676 -27.42 41.24 29.73
N ASN A 677 -28.49 40.69 30.30
CA ASN A 677 -29.29 41.29 31.38
C ASN A 677 -29.12 40.58 32.73
N MET A 678 -28.18 39.64 32.86
CA MET A 678 -27.91 38.90 34.09
C MET A 678 -26.41 38.81 34.36
N ASP A 679 -26.02 38.97 35.63
CA ASP A 679 -24.62 38.81 36.07
C ASP A 679 -24.29 37.36 36.49
N GLU A 680 -25.30 36.49 36.62
CA GLU A 680 -25.11 35.09 37.01
C GLU A 680 -24.83 34.19 35.80
N GLU A 681 -23.84 33.29 35.94
CA GLU A 681 -23.53 32.26 34.95
C GLU A 681 -24.55 31.12 35.04
N VAL A 682 -25.16 30.81 33.90
CA VAL A 682 -26.09 29.69 33.74
C VAL A 682 -25.33 28.51 33.15
N GLN A 683 -25.66 27.31 33.61
CA GLN A 683 -25.08 26.06 33.14
C GLN A 683 -26.14 25.13 32.58
N GLU A 684 -25.95 24.67 31.35
CA GLU A 684 -26.70 23.56 30.75
C GLU A 684 -25.77 22.36 30.53
N ARG A 685 -26.31 21.15 30.69
CA ARG A 685 -25.53 19.91 30.62
C ARG A 685 -26.21 18.91 29.71
N GLN A 686 -25.47 18.41 28.72
CA GLN A 686 -25.97 17.40 27.81
C GLN A 686 -25.04 16.18 27.78
N PRO A 687 -25.51 14.98 28.17
CA PRO A 687 -24.72 13.76 28.06
C PRO A 687 -24.62 13.31 26.60
N VAL A 688 -23.43 12.89 26.19
CA VAL A 688 -23.11 12.43 24.84
C VAL A 688 -22.50 11.04 24.93
N THR A 689 -22.96 10.12 24.08
CA THR A 689 -22.39 8.77 23.94
C THR A 689 -21.93 8.54 22.51
N VAL A 690 -20.68 8.09 22.36
CA VAL A 690 -20.02 7.92 21.05
C VAL A 690 -19.62 6.48 20.75
N GLY A 691 -20.19 5.52 21.48
CA GLY A 691 -19.87 4.09 21.35
C GLY A 691 -18.45 3.78 21.80
N LYS A 692 -17.82 2.77 21.20
CA LYS A 692 -16.42 2.40 21.45
C LYS A 692 -15.53 2.97 20.34
N PRO A 693 -14.75 4.05 20.55
CA PRO A 693 -13.87 4.61 19.52
C PRO A 693 -12.56 3.84 19.36
N LEU A 694 -12.01 3.81 18.15
CA LEU A 694 -10.67 3.28 17.86
C LEU A 694 -10.44 1.86 18.45
N VAL A 695 -9.29 1.61 19.10
CA VAL A 695 -8.90 0.28 19.62
C VAL A 695 -9.84 -0.26 20.69
N SER A 696 -10.66 0.59 21.34
CA SER A 696 -11.56 0.14 22.42
C SER A 696 -12.55 -0.94 21.95
N LYS A 697 -12.85 -1.02 20.64
CA LYS A 697 -13.67 -2.08 20.05
C LYS A 697 -13.05 -3.48 20.12
N LEU A 698 -11.73 -3.57 20.30
CA LEU A 698 -11.01 -4.83 20.38
C LEU A 698 -11.02 -5.45 21.80
N ASN A 699 -11.45 -4.69 22.82
CA ASN A 699 -11.49 -5.12 24.23
C ASN A 699 -10.15 -5.74 24.71
N LEU A 700 -9.03 -5.03 24.52
CA LEU A 700 -7.70 -5.57 24.84
C LEU A 700 -7.51 -5.91 26.33
N HIS A 701 -8.32 -5.30 27.21
CA HIS A 701 -8.32 -5.55 28.65
C HIS A 701 -8.89 -6.92 29.04
N GLU A 702 -9.59 -7.63 28.16
CA GLU A 702 -10.14 -8.95 28.45
C GLU A 702 -9.18 -10.07 28.03
N PRO A 703 -8.87 -11.05 28.89
CA PRO A 703 -8.11 -12.23 28.49
C PRO A 703 -8.94 -13.06 27.52
N ARG A 704 -8.47 -13.19 26.29
CA ARG A 704 -9.13 -14.05 25.29
C ARG A 704 -8.72 -15.50 25.48
N PRO A 705 -9.68 -16.44 25.59
CA PRO A 705 -9.36 -17.85 25.47
C PRO A 705 -8.88 -18.14 24.03
N PRO A 706 -7.95 -19.08 23.82
CA PRO A 706 -7.54 -19.50 22.49
C PRO A 706 -8.76 -20.09 21.77
N ARG A 707 -9.34 -19.33 20.83
CA ARG A 707 -10.48 -19.81 20.03
C ARG A 707 -10.01 -20.92 19.09
N ALA A 708 -10.53 -22.12 19.29
CA ALA A 708 -10.55 -23.14 18.25
C ALA A 708 -11.39 -22.62 17.06
N CYS A 709 -10.90 -22.81 15.84
CA CYS A 709 -11.58 -22.42 14.62
C CYS A 709 -12.98 -23.07 14.55
N SER A 710 -14.03 -22.27 14.73
CA SER A 710 -15.37 -22.61 14.24
C SER A 710 -16.01 -21.36 13.67
N ALA A 711 -16.22 -21.38 12.35
CA ALA A 711 -16.99 -20.38 11.65
C ALA A 711 -18.44 -20.44 12.11
N SER A 712 -18.94 -19.37 12.73
CA SER A 712 -20.38 -19.15 12.86
C SER A 712 -20.68 -17.66 12.80
N SER A 713 -21.34 -17.30 11.71
CA SER A 713 -22.10 -16.08 11.41
C SER A 713 -22.54 -15.24 12.61
N PHE A 714 -22.14 -13.96 12.63
CA PHE A 714 -22.76 -12.94 13.45
C PHE A 714 -24.18 -12.67 12.91
N SER A 715 -25.20 -13.02 13.69
CA SER A 715 -26.57 -12.55 13.47
C SER A 715 -26.79 -11.35 14.38
N LEU A 716 -27.17 -10.21 13.78
CA LEU A 716 -27.76 -9.08 14.48
C LEU A 716 -29.10 -9.54 15.06
N ASP A 717 -29.34 -9.32 16.35
CA ASP A 717 -30.72 -9.12 16.79
C ASP A 717 -30.83 -8.14 17.95
N SER A 718 -31.81 -7.27 17.79
CA SER A 718 -32.23 -6.18 18.65
C SER A 718 -33.41 -6.61 19.51
N SER A 719 -33.34 -6.44 20.84
CA SER A 719 -34.51 -6.10 21.66
C SER A 719 -34.18 -5.95 23.16
N VAL A 720 -34.40 -4.73 23.65
CA VAL A 720 -35.12 -4.33 24.88
C VAL A 720 -35.50 -5.43 25.88
N GLY A 721 -35.12 -5.20 27.16
CA GLY A 721 -36.11 -5.26 28.24
C GLY A 721 -35.83 -6.13 29.46
N SER A 722 -35.66 -5.42 30.59
CA SER A 722 -36.11 -5.75 31.96
C SER A 722 -35.14 -6.43 32.94
N ALA A 723 -35.18 -5.86 34.14
CA ALA A 723 -34.31 -6.03 35.27
C ALA A 723 -34.83 -7.08 36.27
N SER A 724 -33.96 -7.60 37.13
CA SER A 724 -34.17 -7.61 38.59
C SER A 724 -32.96 -8.18 39.35
N SER A 725 -32.46 -7.39 40.32
CA SER A 725 -31.98 -7.73 41.68
C SER A 725 -31.24 -9.07 41.91
N THR A 726 -30.15 -9.14 42.68
CA THR A 726 -30.03 -8.67 44.08
C THR A 726 -28.56 -8.81 44.55
N ARG A 727 -28.07 -7.82 45.31
CA ARG A 727 -26.84 -7.82 46.14
C ARG A 727 -26.96 -8.82 47.31
N PRO A 728 -25.85 -9.27 47.97
CA PRO A 728 -25.31 -8.57 49.15
C PRO A 728 -23.77 -8.76 49.34
N TYR A 729 -22.98 -8.16 50.24
CA TYR A 729 -23.03 -7.11 51.27
C TYR A 729 -21.56 -6.92 51.75
N TYR A 730 -21.14 -5.66 52.07
CA TYR A 730 -20.26 -5.19 53.18
C TYR A 730 -18.83 -5.78 53.35
N THR A 731 -17.77 -5.08 53.81
CA THR A 731 -17.58 -3.92 54.71
C THR A 731 -16.09 -3.52 54.60
N GLN A 732 -15.72 -2.24 54.44
CA GLN A 732 -15.17 -1.30 55.48
C GLN A 732 -13.82 -1.72 56.09
N THR A 733 -12.82 -0.86 56.37
CA THR A 733 -12.73 0.60 56.53
C THR A 733 -11.27 1.02 56.79
N ALA A 734 -10.98 2.31 56.49
CA ALA A 734 -10.07 3.25 57.18
C ALA A 734 -8.54 3.02 57.11
N GLY A 735 -7.69 4.03 57.01
CA GLY A 735 -7.88 5.50 57.02
C GLY A 735 -6.54 6.24 57.28
N GLU A 736 -6.47 7.48 56.77
CA GLU A 736 -5.70 8.65 57.27
C GLU A 736 -4.17 8.74 56.97
N SER A 737 -3.71 9.68 56.10
CA SER A 737 -3.31 11.11 56.34
C SER A 737 -1.91 11.24 56.98
N SER A 738 -0.95 12.11 56.59
CA SER A 738 -0.99 13.51 56.18
C SER A 738 0.42 14.03 55.80
N SER A 739 0.52 15.01 54.87
CA SER A 739 1.36 16.26 54.83
C SER A 739 2.84 16.27 55.29
N THR A 740 3.84 16.95 54.71
CA THR A 740 3.99 18.35 54.20
C THR A 740 5.39 18.58 53.58
N ASP A 741 5.45 19.46 52.56
CA ASP A 741 6.43 20.53 52.22
C ASP A 741 7.98 20.38 52.25
N SER A 742 8.64 20.69 51.11
CA SER A 742 9.41 21.95 50.83
C SER A 742 10.74 21.84 50.05
N LEU A 743 10.80 22.60 48.94
CA LEU A 743 11.86 23.53 48.43
C LEU A 743 13.27 23.08 47.94
N THR A 744 13.49 23.30 46.63
CA THR A 744 14.55 24.09 45.91
C THR A 744 15.90 23.52 45.43
N SER A 745 16.23 23.93 44.17
CA SER A 745 17.56 24.19 43.52
C SER A 745 18.34 22.97 42.99
N SER A 746 19.05 22.94 41.83
CA SER A 746 19.32 23.87 40.71
C SER A 746 20.11 23.15 39.58
N ARG A 747 20.00 23.64 38.32
CA ARG A 747 20.94 23.62 37.15
C ARG A 747 21.99 22.48 36.96
N ASN A 748 21.88 21.71 35.86
CA ASN A 748 22.67 21.79 34.59
C ASN A 748 22.85 20.43 33.86
N ALA A 749 22.92 20.55 32.51
CA ALA A 749 23.54 19.67 31.50
C ALA A 749 22.66 18.62 30.78
N ASN A 750 22.49 18.83 29.46
CA ASN A 750 21.95 17.87 28.50
C ASN A 750 22.92 16.67 28.37
N ILE A 751 22.61 15.57 29.06
CA ILE A 751 23.34 14.29 29.00
C ILE A 751 22.32 13.21 28.63
N PRO A 752 22.65 12.26 27.73
CA PRO A 752 21.79 11.10 27.47
C PRO A 752 21.65 10.26 28.75
N GLU A 753 20.41 10.02 29.20
CA GLU A 753 20.12 9.20 30.38
C GLU A 753 19.81 7.74 30.00
N GLU A 754 20.16 6.83 30.92
CA GLU A 754 20.06 5.38 30.77
C GLU A 754 18.60 4.91 30.90
N THR A 755 18.20 3.92 30.12
CA THR A 755 16.87 3.29 30.16
C THR A 755 16.75 2.19 31.22
N ASP A 756 17.70 1.96 32.13
CA ASP A 756 17.44 1.15 33.33
C ASP A 756 18.53 1.30 34.39
N SER A 757 18.16 1.43 35.65
CA SER A 757 19.07 1.33 36.80
C SER A 757 18.34 0.73 38.01
N PRO A 758 18.75 -0.42 38.54
CA PRO A 758 18.38 -0.84 39.87
C PRO A 758 19.33 -0.15 40.88
N GLU A 759 18.82 0.77 41.70
CA GLU A 759 19.59 1.32 42.81
C GLU A 759 19.93 0.21 43.82
N LEU A 760 21.21 -0.13 43.92
CA LEU A 760 21.77 -0.86 45.04
C LEU A 760 21.84 0.09 46.25
N CYS A 761 21.00 -0.16 47.25
CA CYS A 761 21.11 0.50 48.56
C CYS A 761 22.43 0.10 49.25
N ASP A 762 23.43 0.97 49.22
CA ASP A 762 24.53 0.94 50.17
C ASP A 762 24.08 1.58 51.49
N THR A 763 24.05 0.79 52.57
CA THR A 763 23.77 1.25 53.93
C THR A 763 24.97 2.03 54.51
N PRO A 764 24.78 3.21 55.12
CA PRO A 764 25.87 3.95 55.74
C PRO A 764 26.18 3.46 57.17
N LYS A 765 27.47 3.49 57.53
CA LYS A 765 27.95 3.61 58.91
C LYS A 765 28.23 5.06 59.24
#